data_AF-A0A0M3DFI8-F1
#
_entry.id   AF-A0A0M3DFI8-F1
#
_cell.length_a   1.000
_cell.length_b   1.000
_cell.length_c   1.000
_cell.angle_alpha   90.00
_cell.angle_beta   90.00
_cell.angle_gamma   90.00
#
_symmetry.space_group_name_H-M   'P 1'
#
loop_
_entity.id
_entity.type
_entity.pdbx_description
1 polymer ?
#
loop_
_entity_poly.entity_id
_entity_poly.type
_entity_poly.pdbx_seq_one_letter_code
_entity_poly.pdbx_strand_id
1 'polypeptide(L)'
;MLEYFNTDREYLKKLAYEIKEALYSYPHSAVVKGRLLAEYISKEIATLEGEDYLNSLTQVDRIKKLNEEGLIDFEIYKAFNSIRKLGNIAAHDEIEGELEAALSIHRNLHKIICWFIEVYVDPSFESIVYKTPNPMVNDNSNEKIEQMLGQLTQFMNSSITQSLNTVDVETNKNHVIEDLHSIKEKENDESSETDNYLTQEIEGLEEECINIETSKKCLINDLKRLKESSKEAVENLSSFSDFKSYMHVKRDVESELYSIIEKSSQSNRGELILVCGGVGDGKSHLISYFRNKYPDMMNKFNMHNDATESFEPGKTSIDTLNDVLDGFSDENIDTTSEKFILAINLGALSNFIDSRYGERFKKLKSYVEEKGILDVSISDSSYNEQSSIQFINFSDYHIYSLNDGVARSKYLDDIIKNITQEHKHNVFKNSYKNNCISCSVNYKCPIKANYEMLMKESVRESLISIVIESVVKDKLIVSTRSLLNFIYDFLVNTILDNKNDKELIEYIGKINCEEFIDCVFTSNLYDHKELSYILASISKIDPINAKSESLDNVIIKLNTTDDMTNVFNEYIEINNDSYLSTILNKNEEIQNVMNGQKNKCDKEKIQNKLIDMFIRLNLFISKKELDLKDTIYVNYMKNVYYFNKGEKKNLSSLYKNVKEASYRWNGDSEDGTINLSIGRNQIRYKMSQRLNIKPDLSNLKINDSNELFKFNPNLNLIYKSEEQGKSYGIDIDFNLYELLMRVKNGYRPNKNDKYNYINFVEFINKIQKLGNQNKEIYIEDRSGSKNLKYKLVYDEDFEEFKFYIN
;
A
#
# COMPACT_ATOMS: atom_id res chain seq x y z
N MET A 1 -31.04 -19.18 -18.46
CA MET A 1 -30.13 -18.02 -18.31
C MET A 1 -29.97 -17.26 -19.62
N LEU A 2 -28.95 -17.50 -20.46
CA LEU A 2 -28.59 -16.54 -21.54
C LEU A 2 -29.67 -16.32 -22.62
N GLU A 3 -30.66 -17.21 -22.72
CA GLU A 3 -31.80 -17.06 -23.62
C GLU A 3 -32.93 -16.16 -23.09
N TYR A 4 -32.91 -15.83 -21.79
CA TYR A 4 -33.85 -14.89 -21.17
C TYR A 4 -33.47 -13.43 -21.47
N PHE A 5 -32.28 -13.18 -22.02
CA PHE A 5 -31.97 -11.90 -22.65
C PHE A 5 -32.67 -11.82 -24.00
N ASN A 6 -33.82 -11.15 -24.02
CA ASN A 6 -34.61 -10.80 -25.21
C ASN A 6 -33.79 -9.99 -26.24
N THR A 7 -34.34 -9.74 -27.43
CA THR A 7 -33.71 -8.97 -28.52
C THR A 7 -33.05 -7.68 -28.06
N ASP A 8 -33.71 -6.93 -27.18
CA ASP A 8 -33.25 -5.62 -26.70
C ASP A 8 -32.05 -5.72 -25.74
N ARG A 9 -31.71 -6.95 -25.31
CA ARG A 9 -30.61 -7.31 -24.41
C ARG A 9 -29.61 -8.30 -25.03
N GLU A 10 -29.67 -8.52 -26.33
CA GLU A 10 -28.80 -9.48 -27.04
C GLU A 10 -27.29 -9.19 -26.86
N TYR A 11 -26.93 -7.93 -26.61
CA TYR A 11 -25.55 -7.53 -26.30
C TYR A 11 -25.03 -8.16 -24.98
N LEU A 12 -25.88 -8.33 -23.95
CA LEU A 12 -25.53 -9.03 -22.70
C LEU A 12 -25.29 -10.53 -22.96
N LYS A 13 -26.17 -11.13 -23.77
CA LYS A 13 -26.10 -12.54 -24.21
C LYS A 13 -24.81 -12.84 -24.95
N LYS A 14 -24.42 -11.97 -25.89
CA LYS A 14 -23.16 -12.06 -26.63
C LYS A 14 -21.96 -11.98 -25.68
N LEU A 15 -21.91 -10.96 -24.83
CA LEU A 15 -20.78 -10.75 -23.91
C LEU A 15 -20.62 -11.91 -22.91
N ALA A 16 -21.73 -12.48 -22.43
CA ALA A 16 -21.71 -13.67 -21.58
C ALA A 16 -21.21 -14.94 -22.28
N TYR A 17 -21.45 -15.08 -23.59
CA TYR A 17 -20.89 -16.17 -24.39
C TYR A 17 -19.37 -16.00 -24.56
N GLU A 18 -18.93 -14.78 -24.91
CA GLU A 18 -17.51 -14.47 -25.07
C GLU A 18 -16.69 -14.66 -23.78
N ILE A 19 -17.28 -14.41 -22.59
CA ILE A 19 -16.66 -14.72 -21.29
C ILE A 19 -16.47 -16.24 -21.13
N LYS A 20 -17.47 -17.04 -21.52
CA LYS A 20 -17.45 -18.50 -21.39
C LYS A 20 -16.39 -19.15 -22.26
N GLU A 21 -16.20 -18.67 -23.49
CA GLU A 21 -15.15 -19.15 -24.40
C GLU A 21 -13.76 -18.71 -23.93
N ALA A 22 -13.60 -17.45 -23.51
CA ALA A 22 -12.32 -16.94 -23.02
C ALA A 22 -11.89 -17.57 -21.67
N LEU A 23 -12.80 -18.15 -20.89
CA LEU A 23 -12.58 -18.47 -19.47
C LEU A 23 -11.35 -19.35 -19.18
N TYR A 24 -11.06 -20.31 -20.06
CA TYR A 24 -9.92 -21.22 -19.92
C TYR A 24 -8.79 -20.93 -20.91
N SER A 25 -9.09 -20.36 -22.08
CA SER A 25 -8.09 -20.11 -23.13
C SER A 25 -7.42 -18.73 -23.02
N TYR A 26 -8.14 -17.74 -22.48
CA TYR A 26 -7.68 -16.36 -22.31
C TYR A 26 -8.26 -15.75 -21.01
N PRO A 27 -7.85 -16.22 -19.82
CA PRO A 27 -8.46 -15.83 -18.54
C PRO A 27 -8.57 -14.32 -18.33
N HIS A 28 -7.51 -13.55 -18.62
CA HIS A 28 -7.53 -12.08 -18.67
C HIS A 28 -8.73 -11.50 -19.45
N SER A 29 -9.01 -12.05 -20.64
CA SER A 29 -10.11 -11.58 -21.49
C SER A 29 -11.47 -11.89 -20.85
N ALA A 30 -11.62 -13.03 -20.17
CA ALA A 30 -12.82 -13.35 -19.40
C ALA A 30 -12.99 -12.44 -18.17
N VAL A 31 -11.90 -12.06 -17.49
CA VAL A 31 -11.90 -11.06 -16.41
C VAL A 31 -12.40 -9.72 -16.92
N VAL A 32 -11.79 -9.17 -17.98
CA VAL A 32 -12.13 -7.86 -18.54
C VAL A 32 -13.57 -7.81 -19.05
N LYS A 33 -13.99 -8.81 -19.85
CA LYS A 33 -15.38 -8.90 -20.33
C LYS A 33 -16.36 -9.13 -19.18
N GLY A 34 -15.96 -9.86 -18.13
CA GLY A 34 -16.76 -10.07 -16.93
C GLY A 34 -17.05 -8.80 -16.14
N ARG A 35 -16.07 -7.89 -16.02
CA ARG A 35 -16.29 -6.54 -15.46
C ARG A 35 -17.31 -5.75 -16.28
N LEU A 36 -17.20 -5.83 -17.61
CA LEU A 36 -18.06 -5.11 -18.54
C LEU A 36 -19.50 -5.64 -18.55
N LEU A 37 -19.69 -6.95 -18.39
CA LEU A 37 -21.03 -7.55 -18.22
C LEU A 37 -21.68 -7.09 -16.91
N ALA A 38 -20.93 -7.08 -15.80
CA ALA A 38 -21.41 -6.54 -14.53
C ALA A 38 -21.73 -5.03 -14.61
N GLU A 39 -20.93 -4.27 -15.38
CA GLU A 39 -21.19 -2.84 -15.63
C GLU A 39 -22.52 -2.64 -16.36
N TYR A 40 -22.78 -3.37 -17.44
CA TYR A 40 -24.04 -3.23 -18.18
C TYR A 40 -25.26 -3.72 -17.39
N ILE A 41 -25.19 -4.85 -16.68
CA ILE A 41 -26.31 -5.30 -15.83
C ILE A 41 -26.62 -4.25 -14.75
N SER A 42 -25.61 -3.60 -14.16
CA SER A 42 -25.84 -2.51 -13.18
C SER A 42 -26.58 -1.30 -13.78
N LYS A 43 -26.48 -1.07 -15.09
CA LYS A 43 -27.16 0.02 -15.80
C LYS A 43 -28.59 -0.36 -16.21
N GLU A 44 -28.79 -1.59 -16.67
CA GLU A 44 -30.12 -2.13 -16.94
C GLU A 44 -31.01 -2.13 -15.68
N ILE A 45 -30.47 -2.46 -14.51
CA ILE A 45 -31.19 -2.35 -13.23
C ILE A 45 -31.64 -0.90 -12.99
N ALA A 46 -30.73 0.08 -13.12
CA ALA A 46 -31.06 1.49 -12.92
C ALA A 46 -32.12 2.00 -13.91
N THR A 47 -32.03 1.62 -15.19
CA THR A 47 -33.02 2.00 -16.21
C THR A 47 -34.38 1.33 -15.99
N LEU A 48 -34.43 0.08 -15.51
CA LEU A 48 -35.68 -0.64 -15.20
C LEU A 48 -36.41 -0.05 -13.99
N GLU A 49 -35.68 0.39 -12.97
CA GLU A 49 -36.23 1.05 -11.78
C GLU A 49 -36.58 2.53 -12.04
N GLY A 50 -36.33 3.04 -13.25
CA GLY A 50 -36.59 4.44 -13.64
C GLY A 50 -35.52 5.44 -13.18
N GLU A 51 -34.45 4.97 -12.55
CA GLU A 51 -33.37 5.78 -11.98
C GLU A 51 -32.20 5.96 -12.95
N ASP A 52 -32.51 6.30 -14.21
CA ASP A 52 -31.55 6.52 -15.31
C ASP A 52 -30.42 7.49 -14.96
N TYR A 53 -30.63 8.41 -14.00
CA TYR A 53 -29.61 9.33 -13.53
C TYR A 53 -28.38 8.60 -12.95
N LEU A 54 -28.55 7.39 -12.39
CA LEU A 54 -27.47 6.53 -11.89
C LEU A 54 -26.53 6.05 -13.01
N ASN A 55 -26.97 6.05 -14.27
CA ASN A 55 -26.13 5.67 -15.41
C ASN A 55 -25.03 6.69 -15.74
N SER A 56 -25.15 7.92 -15.20
CA SER A 56 -24.10 8.94 -15.24
C SER A 56 -23.02 8.78 -14.14
N LEU A 57 -23.26 7.92 -13.15
CA LEU A 57 -22.36 7.69 -12.02
C LEU A 57 -21.32 6.59 -12.32
N THR A 58 -20.25 6.54 -11.52
CA THR A 58 -19.29 5.44 -11.57
C THR A 58 -19.97 4.11 -11.22
N GLN A 59 -19.38 3.00 -11.67
CA GLN A 59 -19.81 1.65 -11.30
C GLN A 59 -19.95 1.50 -9.77
N VAL A 60 -19.00 2.03 -9.00
CA VAL A 60 -18.97 1.94 -7.54
C VAL A 60 -20.19 2.65 -6.93
N ASP A 61 -20.45 3.88 -7.36
CA ASP A 61 -21.46 4.74 -6.77
C ASP A 61 -22.87 4.29 -7.15
N ARG A 62 -23.08 3.79 -8.38
CA ARG A 62 -24.35 3.16 -8.79
C ARG A 62 -24.63 1.90 -8.00
N ILE A 63 -23.69 0.94 -7.91
CA ILE A 63 -23.88 -0.29 -7.12
C ILE A 63 -24.14 0.03 -5.64
N LYS A 64 -23.46 1.06 -5.09
CA LYS A 64 -23.69 1.51 -3.71
C LYS A 64 -25.08 2.10 -3.52
N LYS A 65 -25.53 2.98 -4.41
CA LYS A 65 -26.87 3.58 -4.36
C LYS A 65 -27.98 2.54 -4.50
N LEU A 66 -27.89 1.66 -5.49
CA LEU A 66 -28.87 0.57 -5.68
C LEU A 66 -29.03 -0.29 -4.40
N ASN A 67 -27.98 -0.48 -3.60
CA ASN A 67 -28.07 -1.18 -2.31
C ASN A 67 -28.61 -0.27 -1.17
N GLU A 68 -28.27 1.03 -1.16
CA GLU A 68 -28.78 2.01 -0.17
C GLU A 68 -30.26 2.36 -0.38
N GLU A 69 -30.73 2.31 -1.62
CA GLU A 69 -32.12 2.47 -2.06
C GLU A 69 -32.92 1.15 -1.96
N GLY A 70 -32.23 0.01 -1.73
CA GLY A 70 -32.84 -1.31 -1.48
C GLY A 70 -33.22 -2.11 -2.72
N LEU A 71 -32.81 -1.65 -3.91
CA LEU A 71 -33.10 -2.23 -5.23
C LEU A 71 -32.26 -3.47 -5.54
N ILE A 72 -31.06 -3.59 -4.96
CA ILE A 72 -30.27 -4.84 -4.93
C ILE A 72 -30.07 -5.32 -3.48
N ASP A 73 -30.11 -6.63 -3.28
CA ASP A 73 -29.84 -7.21 -1.96
C ASP A 73 -28.34 -7.27 -1.61
N PHE A 74 -28.04 -7.57 -0.35
CA PHE A 74 -26.68 -7.58 0.19
C PHE A 74 -25.78 -8.72 -0.33
N GLU A 75 -26.33 -9.83 -0.83
CA GLU A 75 -25.56 -10.89 -1.52
C GLU A 75 -25.19 -10.45 -2.95
N ILE A 76 -26.11 -9.80 -3.64
CA ILE A 76 -25.92 -9.29 -5.00
C ILE A 76 -24.97 -8.08 -5.00
N TYR A 77 -25.11 -7.16 -4.05
CA TYR A 77 -24.15 -6.09 -3.79
C TYR A 77 -22.73 -6.62 -3.50
N LYS A 78 -22.61 -7.73 -2.76
CA LYS A 78 -21.33 -8.43 -2.57
C LYS A 78 -20.81 -9.05 -3.88
N ALA A 79 -21.65 -9.71 -4.67
CA ALA A 79 -21.23 -10.33 -5.93
C ALA A 79 -20.68 -9.29 -6.91
N PHE A 80 -21.40 -8.17 -7.08
CA PHE A 80 -20.96 -7.02 -7.88
C PHE A 80 -19.60 -6.46 -7.39
N ASN A 81 -19.46 -6.23 -6.08
CA ASN A 81 -18.20 -5.73 -5.52
C ASN A 81 -17.05 -6.75 -5.60
N SER A 82 -17.32 -8.05 -5.54
CA SER A 82 -16.32 -9.10 -5.74
C SER A 82 -15.77 -9.08 -7.15
N ILE A 83 -16.63 -9.00 -8.17
CA ILE A 83 -16.20 -8.88 -9.58
C ILE A 83 -15.34 -7.63 -9.79
N ARG A 84 -15.79 -6.48 -9.25
CA ARG A 84 -15.05 -5.22 -9.35
C ARG A 84 -13.69 -5.26 -8.65
N LYS A 85 -13.57 -5.94 -7.50
CA LYS A 85 -12.29 -6.09 -6.79
C LYS A 85 -11.34 -7.01 -7.55
N LEU A 86 -11.78 -8.24 -7.87
CA LEU A 86 -11.00 -9.24 -8.59
C LEU A 86 -10.54 -8.70 -9.96
N GLY A 87 -11.44 -8.05 -10.69
CA GLY A 87 -11.15 -7.47 -11.99
C GLY A 87 -10.33 -6.18 -11.95
N ASN A 88 -10.21 -5.50 -10.81
CA ASN A 88 -9.24 -4.39 -10.66
C ASN A 88 -7.83 -4.92 -10.37
N ILE A 89 -7.70 -6.00 -9.60
CA ILE A 89 -6.42 -6.66 -9.30
C ILE A 89 -5.85 -7.23 -10.61
N ALA A 90 -6.55 -8.17 -11.25
CA ALA A 90 -6.15 -8.82 -12.50
C ALA A 90 -6.27 -7.93 -13.77
N ALA A 91 -6.19 -6.60 -13.61
CA ALA A 91 -6.07 -5.62 -14.69
C ALA A 91 -4.99 -4.55 -14.42
N HIS A 92 -4.32 -4.60 -13.27
CA HIS A 92 -3.15 -3.80 -12.92
C HIS A 92 -1.96 -4.66 -12.48
N ASP A 93 -2.23 -5.87 -11.98
CA ASP A 93 -1.25 -6.85 -11.52
C ASP A 93 -1.20 -8.04 -12.50
N GLU A 94 -0.11 -8.18 -13.27
CA GLU A 94 0.20 -9.41 -14.03
C GLU A 94 0.73 -10.49 -13.06
N ILE A 95 -0.16 -11.07 -12.27
CA ILE A 95 0.17 -12.00 -11.18
C ILE A 95 -0.53 -13.36 -11.37
N GLU A 96 0.15 -14.43 -10.93
CA GLU A 96 -0.38 -15.79 -10.87
C GLU A 96 -1.77 -15.84 -10.22
N GLY A 97 -2.73 -16.52 -10.87
CA GLY A 97 -4.11 -16.63 -10.38
C GLY A 97 -5.20 -16.07 -11.30
N GLU A 98 -4.87 -15.58 -12.51
CA GLU A 98 -5.89 -15.08 -13.45
C GLU A 98 -7.06 -16.05 -13.69
N LEU A 99 -6.77 -17.35 -13.81
CA LEU A 99 -7.80 -18.38 -14.01
C LEU A 99 -8.75 -18.48 -12.80
N GLU A 100 -8.23 -18.30 -11.59
CA GLU A 100 -8.99 -18.35 -10.34
C GLU A 100 -9.82 -17.07 -10.17
N ALA A 101 -9.27 -15.91 -10.55
CA ALA A 101 -10.00 -14.65 -10.68
C ALA A 101 -11.12 -14.76 -11.72
N ALA A 102 -10.86 -15.33 -12.89
CA ALA A 102 -11.83 -15.54 -13.95
C ALA A 102 -12.97 -16.50 -13.53
N LEU A 103 -12.64 -17.64 -12.91
CA LEU A 103 -13.61 -18.59 -12.38
C LEU A 103 -14.45 -18.01 -11.22
N SER A 104 -13.84 -17.21 -10.35
CA SER A 104 -14.53 -16.49 -9.28
C SER A 104 -15.44 -15.39 -9.82
N ILE A 105 -15.01 -14.65 -10.84
CA ILE A 105 -15.85 -13.67 -11.57
C ILE A 105 -17.03 -14.38 -12.25
N HIS A 106 -16.81 -15.49 -12.96
CA HIS A 106 -17.86 -16.30 -13.57
C HIS A 106 -18.88 -16.81 -12.54
N ARG A 107 -18.43 -17.25 -11.36
CA ARG A 107 -19.30 -17.65 -10.23
C ARG A 107 -20.16 -16.50 -9.69
N ASN A 108 -19.58 -15.30 -9.56
CA ASN A 108 -20.33 -14.13 -9.10
C ASN A 108 -21.29 -13.58 -10.17
N LEU A 109 -20.90 -13.62 -11.45
CA LEU A 109 -21.77 -13.27 -12.58
C LEU A 109 -22.98 -14.19 -12.66
N HIS A 110 -22.80 -15.50 -12.49
CA HIS A 110 -23.92 -16.44 -12.47
C HIS A 110 -24.94 -16.13 -11.36
N LYS A 111 -24.50 -15.70 -10.16
CA LYS A 111 -25.42 -15.24 -9.10
C LYS A 111 -26.23 -14.02 -9.56
N ILE A 112 -25.54 -13.00 -10.08
CA ILE A 112 -26.15 -11.74 -10.56
C ILE A 112 -27.14 -12.00 -11.70
N ILE A 113 -26.78 -12.85 -12.66
CA ILE A 113 -27.62 -13.16 -13.83
C ILE A 113 -28.87 -13.95 -13.44
N CYS A 114 -28.77 -14.93 -12.53
CA CYS A 114 -29.95 -15.63 -12.03
C CYS A 114 -30.92 -14.68 -11.34
N TRP A 115 -30.43 -13.90 -10.39
CA TRP A 115 -31.23 -12.90 -9.65
C TRP A 115 -31.84 -11.83 -10.57
N PHE A 116 -31.06 -11.32 -11.54
CA PHE A 116 -31.56 -10.33 -12.49
C PHE A 116 -32.68 -10.87 -13.39
N ILE A 117 -32.62 -12.15 -13.77
CA ILE A 117 -33.70 -12.81 -14.52
C ILE A 117 -34.94 -12.98 -13.61
N GLU A 118 -34.76 -13.50 -12.40
CA GLU A 118 -35.81 -13.75 -11.40
C GLU A 118 -36.57 -12.47 -11.01
N VAL A 119 -35.88 -11.33 -10.88
CA VAL A 119 -36.48 -10.04 -10.48
C VAL A 119 -37.02 -9.23 -11.67
N TYR A 120 -36.30 -9.18 -12.80
CA TYR A 120 -36.55 -8.18 -13.87
C TYR A 120 -36.92 -8.74 -15.24
N VAL A 121 -37.00 -10.06 -15.41
CA VAL A 121 -37.26 -10.67 -16.73
C VAL A 121 -38.40 -11.69 -16.66
N ASP A 122 -38.32 -12.64 -15.73
CA ASP A 122 -39.31 -13.70 -15.57
C ASP A 122 -39.40 -14.12 -14.09
N PRO A 123 -40.42 -13.64 -13.36
CA PRO A 123 -40.69 -14.05 -11.97
C PRO A 123 -41.09 -15.53 -11.79
N SER A 124 -41.13 -16.34 -12.85
CA SER A 124 -41.27 -17.80 -12.79
C SER A 124 -39.95 -18.56 -12.99
N PHE A 125 -38.83 -17.85 -13.18
CA PHE A 125 -37.50 -18.44 -13.29
C PHE A 125 -36.95 -18.91 -11.93
N GLU A 126 -36.73 -20.22 -11.78
CA GLU A 126 -36.03 -20.77 -10.62
C GLU A 126 -34.49 -20.67 -10.77
N SER A 127 -33.83 -20.16 -9.73
CA SER A 127 -32.39 -19.92 -9.70
C SER A 127 -31.57 -21.22 -9.82
N ILE A 128 -30.78 -21.32 -10.89
CA ILE A 128 -30.01 -22.52 -11.25
C ILE A 128 -28.78 -22.67 -10.35
N VAL A 129 -28.51 -23.88 -9.85
CA VAL A 129 -27.31 -24.18 -9.06
C VAL A 129 -26.04 -24.02 -9.92
N TYR A 130 -25.13 -23.15 -9.48
CA TYR A 130 -23.84 -22.94 -10.14
C TYR A 130 -23.06 -24.24 -10.35
N LYS A 131 -22.62 -24.46 -11.60
CA LYS A 131 -21.63 -25.48 -11.94
C LYS A 131 -20.38 -24.78 -12.44
N THR A 132 -19.22 -25.22 -11.96
CA THR A 132 -17.95 -24.87 -12.58
C THR A 132 -17.98 -25.38 -14.03
N PRO A 133 -17.75 -24.54 -15.04
CA PRO A 133 -17.65 -25.00 -16.42
C PRO A 133 -16.42 -25.91 -16.58
N ASN A 134 -16.47 -26.83 -17.54
CA ASN A 134 -15.29 -27.62 -17.91
C ASN A 134 -14.48 -26.87 -18.99
N PRO A 135 -13.14 -27.04 -19.05
CA PRO A 135 -12.36 -26.61 -20.19
C PRO A 135 -12.83 -27.31 -21.47
N MET A 136 -12.78 -26.61 -22.61
CA MET A 136 -13.02 -27.24 -23.91
C MET A 136 -11.82 -28.11 -24.30
N VAL A 137 -12.08 -29.37 -24.63
CA VAL A 137 -11.04 -30.38 -24.84
C VAL A 137 -10.49 -30.35 -26.26
N ASN A 138 -9.17 -30.25 -26.37
CA ASN A 138 -8.39 -30.99 -27.36
C ASN A 138 -7.57 -32.04 -26.58
N ASP A 139 -7.42 -33.25 -27.12
CA ASP A 139 -7.09 -34.45 -26.34
C ASP A 139 -5.69 -34.52 -25.70
N ASN A 140 -5.56 -35.42 -24.71
CA ASN A 140 -4.35 -35.95 -24.07
C ASN A 140 -3.81 -35.26 -22.79
N SER A 141 -4.66 -34.86 -21.83
CA SER A 141 -4.20 -34.38 -20.51
C SER A 141 -5.06 -34.72 -19.28
N ASN A 142 -6.08 -35.59 -19.43
CA ASN A 142 -7.21 -35.70 -18.50
C ASN A 142 -6.85 -36.00 -17.03
N GLU A 143 -6.03 -37.03 -16.74
CA GLU A 143 -5.84 -37.50 -15.35
C GLU A 143 -5.23 -36.45 -14.39
N LYS A 144 -4.32 -35.60 -14.88
CA LYS A 144 -3.73 -34.52 -14.05
C LYS A 144 -4.70 -33.35 -13.85
N ILE A 145 -5.47 -33.01 -14.89
CA ILE A 145 -6.42 -31.89 -14.83
C ILE A 145 -7.59 -32.24 -13.90
N GLU A 146 -8.11 -33.47 -13.93
CA GLU A 146 -9.14 -33.92 -12.98
C GLU A 146 -8.62 -33.92 -11.52
N GLN A 147 -7.37 -34.32 -11.27
CA GLN A 147 -6.79 -34.23 -9.92
C GLN A 147 -6.65 -32.79 -9.42
N MET A 148 -6.16 -31.86 -10.24
CA MET A 148 -6.05 -30.44 -9.84
C MET A 148 -7.43 -29.79 -9.68
N LEU A 149 -8.39 -30.07 -10.56
CA LEU A 149 -9.78 -29.59 -10.43
C LEU A 149 -10.45 -30.17 -9.17
N GLY A 150 -10.19 -31.44 -8.83
CA GLY A 150 -10.67 -32.06 -7.59
C GLY A 150 -10.13 -31.35 -6.34
N GLN A 151 -8.83 -31.06 -6.30
CA GLN A 151 -8.18 -30.33 -5.21
C GLN A 151 -8.68 -28.88 -5.10
N LEU A 152 -8.74 -28.14 -6.21
CA LEU A 152 -9.29 -26.77 -6.26
C LEU A 152 -10.77 -26.72 -5.82
N THR A 153 -11.57 -27.72 -6.22
CA THR A 153 -12.98 -27.81 -5.80
C THR A 153 -13.12 -28.15 -4.32
N GLN A 154 -12.25 -28.99 -3.76
CA GLN A 154 -12.18 -29.18 -2.30
C GLN A 154 -11.78 -27.89 -1.58
N PHE A 155 -10.79 -27.16 -2.08
CA PHE A 155 -10.28 -25.92 -1.47
C PHE A 155 -11.31 -24.78 -1.49
N MET A 156 -11.96 -24.55 -2.64
CA MET A 156 -13.02 -23.53 -2.78
C MET A 156 -14.28 -23.85 -1.96
N ASN A 157 -14.56 -25.12 -1.68
CA ASN A 157 -15.67 -25.52 -0.81
C ASN A 157 -15.27 -25.42 0.67
N SER A 158 -14.06 -25.84 1.08
CA SER A 158 -13.59 -25.76 2.47
C SER A 158 -13.53 -24.32 2.99
N SER A 159 -13.21 -23.37 2.09
CA SER A 159 -13.26 -21.91 2.33
C SER A 159 -14.65 -21.39 2.73
N ILE A 160 -15.72 -22.15 2.45
CA ILE A 160 -17.11 -21.80 2.80
C ILE A 160 -17.58 -22.57 4.04
N THR A 161 -17.17 -23.84 4.20
CA THR A 161 -17.64 -24.71 5.30
C THR A 161 -17.27 -24.21 6.69
N GLN A 162 -16.22 -23.38 6.83
CA GLN A 162 -15.89 -22.73 8.11
C GLN A 162 -16.89 -21.64 8.55
N SER A 163 -17.80 -21.18 7.68
CA SER A 163 -18.79 -20.13 8.00
C SER A 163 -20.22 -20.62 8.24
N LEU A 164 -20.55 -21.86 7.90
CA LEU A 164 -21.92 -22.39 7.98
C LEU A 164 -21.92 -23.80 8.58
N ASN A 165 -22.13 -23.89 9.90
CA ASN A 165 -22.22 -25.18 10.59
C ASN A 165 -23.23 -25.14 11.76
N THR A 166 -24.50 -24.86 11.44
CA THR A 166 -25.68 -25.17 12.28
C THR A 166 -26.91 -25.40 11.40
N VAL A 167 -27.60 -26.53 11.62
CA VAL A 167 -28.92 -26.93 11.06
C VAL A 167 -28.95 -27.37 9.58
N ASP A 168 -28.48 -28.60 9.35
CA ASP A 168 -29.26 -29.80 8.96
C ASP A 168 -30.36 -29.83 7.85
N VAL A 169 -30.40 -31.03 7.22
CA VAL A 169 -31.51 -31.73 6.51
C VAL A 169 -31.75 -31.49 5.00
N GLU A 170 -31.20 -32.45 4.23
CA GLU A 170 -31.79 -33.23 3.11
C GLU A 170 -32.80 -32.62 2.11
N THR A 171 -32.44 -32.62 0.82
CA THR A 171 -32.91 -33.56 -0.24
C THR A 171 -32.69 -32.94 -1.65
N ASN A 172 -32.58 -33.62 -2.79
CA ASN A 172 -32.06 -34.93 -3.24
C ASN A 172 -32.37 -34.99 -4.76
N LYS A 173 -31.44 -35.43 -5.62
CA LYS A 173 -31.68 -35.93 -7.01
C LYS A 173 -32.07 -34.89 -8.10
N ASN A 174 -31.27 -34.77 -9.19
CA ASN A 174 -31.24 -35.59 -10.44
C ASN A 174 -32.34 -35.15 -11.44
N HIS A 175 -32.20 -35.22 -12.77
CA HIS A 175 -31.13 -35.63 -13.72
C HIS A 175 -31.58 -35.19 -15.14
N VAL A 176 -30.67 -35.20 -16.13
CA VAL A 176 -30.92 -35.65 -17.55
C VAL A 176 -31.89 -34.83 -18.46
N ILE A 177 -31.70 -34.70 -19.78
CA ILE A 177 -30.53 -34.70 -20.69
C ILE A 177 -31.03 -34.25 -22.11
N GLU A 178 -30.22 -34.40 -23.16
CA GLU A 178 -30.60 -34.52 -24.59
C GLU A 178 -31.09 -33.28 -25.40
N ASP A 179 -30.34 -33.03 -26.49
CA ASP A 179 -30.83 -32.91 -27.89
C ASP A 179 -31.49 -31.64 -28.49
N LEU A 180 -31.35 -31.38 -29.82
CA LEU A 180 -30.23 -31.57 -30.79
C LEU A 180 -30.59 -30.87 -32.12
N HIS A 181 -29.58 -30.31 -32.83
CA HIS A 181 -29.68 -29.77 -34.22
C HIS A 181 -30.74 -28.62 -34.40
N SER A 182 -30.91 -27.91 -35.53
CA SER A 182 -30.41 -28.05 -36.92
C SER A 182 -30.25 -26.65 -37.58
N ILE A 183 -29.11 -26.29 -38.20
CA ILE A 183 -28.79 -26.40 -39.65
C ILE A 183 -29.19 -25.17 -40.53
N LYS A 184 -28.16 -24.46 -41.06
CA LYS A 184 -28.08 -23.74 -42.38
C LYS A 184 -28.85 -22.41 -42.58
N GLU A 185 -28.51 -21.54 -43.56
CA GLU A 185 -27.43 -21.49 -44.59
C GLU A 185 -27.14 -20.03 -45.04
N LYS A 186 -25.90 -19.76 -45.55
CA LYS A 186 -25.54 -18.76 -46.60
C LYS A 186 -25.65 -17.25 -46.29
N GLU A 187 -24.94 -16.33 -46.98
CA GLU A 187 -23.92 -16.45 -48.06
C GLU A 187 -22.91 -15.27 -47.95
N ASN A 188 -21.64 -15.51 -48.31
CA ASN A 188 -20.69 -14.74 -49.14
C ASN A 188 -20.77 -13.18 -49.22
N ASP A 189 -19.70 -12.37 -49.39
CA ASP A 189 -18.21 -12.46 -49.43
C ASP A 189 -17.68 -10.97 -49.25
N GLU A 190 -16.42 -10.52 -49.30
CA GLU A 190 -15.09 -11.08 -49.67
C GLU A 190 -13.94 -10.29 -48.94
N SER A 191 -12.68 -10.62 -49.31
CA SER A 191 -11.37 -9.90 -49.27
C SER A 191 -11.27 -8.35 -49.13
N SER A 192 -10.14 -7.73 -48.75
CA SER A 192 -8.86 -8.15 -48.09
C SER A 192 -7.90 -6.94 -47.90
N GLU A 193 -6.80 -7.14 -47.15
CA GLU A 193 -5.48 -6.46 -47.25
C GLU A 193 -5.37 -4.91 -47.26
N THR A 194 -4.67 -4.36 -46.26
CA THR A 194 -3.26 -3.91 -46.47
C THR A 194 -2.57 -3.55 -45.15
N ASP A 195 -1.31 -3.97 -45.02
CA ASP A 195 -0.45 -3.73 -43.85
C ASP A 195 0.90 -3.13 -44.31
N ASN A 196 1.69 -2.61 -43.36
CA ASN A 196 3.00 -1.95 -43.52
C ASN A 196 3.03 -0.51 -44.10
N TYR A 197 3.65 0.41 -43.36
CA TYR A 197 4.75 1.25 -43.86
C TYR A 197 5.52 1.93 -42.69
N LEU A 198 6.78 2.31 -42.94
CA LEU A 198 7.66 3.17 -42.13
C LEU A 198 8.28 2.59 -40.83
N THR A 199 9.34 1.79 -41.02
CA THR A 199 10.42 1.62 -40.02
C THR A 199 11.80 1.60 -40.70
N GLN A 200 12.37 2.78 -41.01
CA GLN A 200 13.79 2.97 -41.35
C GLN A 200 14.12 4.47 -41.45
N GLU A 201 15.41 4.81 -41.27
CA GLU A 201 15.95 6.18 -41.08
C GLU A 201 15.45 6.82 -39.76
N ILE A 202 16.28 7.35 -38.87
CA ILE A 202 17.60 7.99 -39.04
C ILE A 202 18.65 7.37 -38.09
N GLU A 203 19.80 6.99 -38.63
CA GLU A 203 21.07 6.93 -37.89
C GLU A 203 22.02 8.00 -38.46
N GLY A 204 22.87 8.56 -37.60
CA GLY A 204 23.98 9.45 -37.99
C GLY A 204 23.66 10.94 -38.01
N LEU A 205 24.09 11.65 -36.95
CA LEU A 205 24.76 12.95 -36.97
C LEU A 205 25.06 13.37 -35.53
N GLU A 206 26.29 13.14 -35.07
CA GLU A 206 26.85 13.81 -33.89
C GLU A 206 27.64 15.05 -34.30
N GLU A 207 27.92 15.93 -33.32
CA GLU A 207 28.75 17.14 -33.42
C GLU A 207 28.34 18.22 -34.45
N GLU A 208 27.36 19.06 -34.09
CA GLU A 208 27.53 20.51 -34.28
C GLU A 208 26.80 21.35 -33.20
N CYS A 209 27.50 22.32 -32.60
CA CYS A 209 26.98 23.14 -31.50
C CYS A 209 26.08 24.28 -32.00
N ILE A 210 24.77 24.03 -32.10
CA ILE A 210 23.78 24.99 -32.62
C ILE A 210 22.98 25.68 -31.49
N ASN A 211 22.62 26.95 -31.73
CA ASN A 211 22.00 27.85 -30.75
C ASN A 211 20.64 27.37 -30.21
N ILE A 212 20.39 27.69 -28.94
CA ILE A 212 19.07 27.54 -28.31
C ILE A 212 18.10 28.56 -28.89
N GLU A 213 17.22 28.15 -29.81
CA GLU A 213 16.00 28.91 -30.09
C GLU A 213 15.09 28.92 -28.85
N THR A 214 14.98 30.09 -28.21
CA THR A 214 14.35 30.25 -26.89
C THR A 214 12.83 30.26 -26.97
N SER A 215 12.23 29.10 -27.23
CA SER A 215 10.84 28.84 -26.85
C SER A 215 10.72 28.96 -25.31
N LYS A 216 10.17 30.09 -24.84
CA LYS A 216 9.94 30.36 -23.42
C LYS A 216 8.83 29.46 -22.86
N LYS A 217 9.19 28.22 -22.51
CA LYS A 217 8.29 27.23 -21.91
C LYS A 217 8.15 27.49 -20.40
N CYS A 218 6.93 27.38 -19.87
CA CYS A 218 6.67 27.47 -18.45
C CYS A 218 7.32 26.31 -17.68
N LEU A 219 7.78 26.55 -16.43
CA LEU A 219 8.42 25.57 -15.53
C LEU A 219 7.63 24.27 -15.38
N ILE A 220 6.28 24.33 -15.46
CA ILE A 220 5.40 23.15 -15.43
C ILE A 220 5.79 22.09 -16.48
N ASN A 221 6.28 22.51 -17.65
CA ASN A 221 6.65 21.62 -18.74
C ASN A 221 7.93 20.82 -18.43
N ASP A 222 8.85 21.37 -17.62
CA ASP A 222 10.00 20.64 -17.11
C ASP A 222 9.63 19.82 -15.87
N LEU A 223 8.81 20.35 -14.96
CA LEU A 223 8.28 19.60 -13.81
C LEU A 223 7.53 18.33 -14.24
N LYS A 224 6.86 18.32 -15.41
CA LYS A 224 6.20 17.12 -15.96
C LYS A 224 7.14 15.92 -16.21
N ARG A 225 8.47 16.10 -16.21
CA ARG A 225 9.46 15.00 -16.19
C ARG A 225 9.44 14.18 -14.88
N LEU A 226 8.82 14.70 -13.82
CA LEU A 226 8.66 14.02 -12.53
C LEU A 226 7.46 13.07 -12.49
N LYS A 227 6.52 13.18 -13.45
CA LYS A 227 5.30 12.36 -13.46
C LYS A 227 5.61 10.91 -13.84
N GLU A 228 4.85 9.99 -13.26
CA GLU A 228 4.90 8.55 -13.55
C GLU A 228 4.70 8.20 -15.05
N SER A 229 3.92 9.02 -15.77
CA SER A 229 3.64 8.84 -17.21
C SER A 229 4.69 9.48 -18.14
N SER A 230 5.80 10.00 -17.61
CA SER A 230 6.85 10.62 -18.41
C SER A 230 7.78 9.59 -19.08
N LYS A 231 8.38 9.96 -20.23
CA LYS A 231 9.39 9.11 -20.91
C LYS A 231 10.64 8.85 -20.05
N GLU A 232 10.96 9.73 -19.12
CA GLU A 232 12.09 9.55 -18.20
C GLU A 232 11.77 8.51 -17.10
N ALA A 233 10.49 8.26 -16.80
CA ALA A 233 10.03 7.27 -15.82
C ALA A 233 9.93 5.83 -16.37
N VAL A 234 10.44 5.58 -17.59
CA VAL A 234 10.59 4.25 -18.20
C VAL A 234 12.07 3.84 -18.18
N GLU A 235 12.39 2.65 -17.68
CA GLU A 235 13.75 2.15 -17.52
C GLU A 235 14.19 1.25 -18.68
N ASN A 236 15.00 1.79 -19.61
CA ASN A 236 15.60 1.03 -20.70
C ASN A 236 17.01 0.56 -20.31
N LEU A 237 17.30 -0.74 -20.50
CA LEU A 237 18.62 -1.34 -20.24
C LEU A 237 19.73 -0.89 -21.21
N SER A 238 19.38 -0.19 -22.29
CA SER A 238 20.26 0.24 -23.38
C SER A 238 20.68 1.72 -23.33
N SER A 239 20.00 2.57 -22.54
CA SER A 239 20.34 3.99 -22.44
C SER A 239 19.98 4.62 -21.09
N PHE A 240 20.96 5.28 -20.46
CA PHE A 240 20.80 6.01 -19.21
C PHE A 240 20.98 7.51 -19.52
N SER A 241 19.89 8.29 -19.49
CA SER A 241 19.89 9.70 -19.90
C SER A 241 20.68 10.59 -18.93
N ASP A 242 21.23 11.71 -19.42
CA ASP A 242 21.85 12.76 -18.58
C ASP A 242 20.93 13.19 -17.42
N PHE A 243 19.63 13.21 -17.66
CA PHE A 243 18.62 13.51 -16.65
C PHE A 243 18.58 12.43 -15.55
N LYS A 244 18.62 11.14 -15.90
CA LYS A 244 18.72 10.04 -14.94
C LYS A 244 20.05 10.05 -14.19
N SER A 245 21.16 10.36 -14.88
CA SER A 245 22.48 10.57 -14.27
C SER A 245 22.50 11.70 -13.25
N TYR A 246 21.79 12.80 -13.51
CA TYR A 246 21.67 13.93 -12.57
C TYR A 246 20.68 13.65 -11.43
N MET A 247 19.55 12.99 -11.69
CA MET A 247 18.53 12.71 -10.69
C MET A 247 18.87 11.53 -9.78
N HIS A 248 19.77 10.64 -10.18
CA HIS A 248 20.21 9.50 -9.37
C HIS A 248 20.78 9.96 -8.02
N VAL A 249 20.23 9.43 -6.93
CA VAL A 249 20.72 9.62 -5.56
C VAL A 249 21.21 8.29 -5.02
N LYS A 250 22.48 8.25 -4.59
CA LYS A 250 23.12 7.07 -4.02
C LYS A 250 22.41 6.61 -2.74
N ARG A 251 22.11 5.31 -2.66
CA ARG A 251 21.60 4.63 -1.45
C ARG A 251 22.71 3.79 -0.81
N ASP A 252 22.57 3.43 0.46
CA ASP A 252 23.59 2.64 1.16
C ASP A 252 23.75 1.22 0.58
N VAL A 253 22.64 0.61 0.15
CA VAL A 253 22.57 -0.66 -0.60
C VAL A 253 23.46 -0.67 -1.87
N GLU A 254 23.72 0.49 -2.49
CA GLU A 254 24.64 0.61 -3.63
C GLU A 254 26.09 0.33 -3.21
N SER A 255 26.51 0.80 -2.04
CA SER A 255 27.88 0.58 -1.55
C SER A 255 28.14 -0.90 -1.28
N GLU A 256 27.14 -1.59 -0.76
CA GLU A 256 27.22 -3.00 -0.41
C GLU A 256 27.14 -3.89 -1.67
N LEU A 257 26.20 -3.63 -2.59
CA LEU A 257 26.14 -4.33 -3.87
C LEU A 257 27.40 -4.08 -4.72
N TYR A 258 27.96 -2.86 -4.72
CA TYR A 258 29.25 -2.57 -5.36
C TYR A 258 30.37 -3.46 -4.76
N SER A 259 30.47 -3.55 -3.43
CA SER A 259 31.44 -4.42 -2.75
C SER A 259 31.27 -5.91 -3.11
N ILE A 260 30.02 -6.39 -3.22
CA ILE A 260 29.73 -7.77 -3.64
C ILE A 260 30.19 -7.98 -5.09
N ILE A 261 29.73 -7.15 -6.04
CA ILE A 261 30.10 -7.24 -7.47
C ILE A 261 31.62 -7.11 -7.66
N GLU A 262 32.28 -6.20 -6.94
CA GLU A 262 33.73 -5.98 -7.02
C GLU A 262 34.51 -7.24 -6.65
N LYS A 263 34.19 -7.87 -5.52
CA LYS A 263 34.83 -9.11 -5.05
C LYS A 263 34.48 -10.29 -5.96
N SER A 264 33.21 -10.48 -6.30
CA SER A 264 32.77 -11.52 -7.24
C SER A 264 33.46 -11.39 -8.60
N SER A 265 33.72 -10.18 -9.09
CA SER A 265 34.42 -9.95 -10.36
C SER A 265 35.88 -10.44 -10.37
N GLN A 266 36.51 -10.49 -9.19
CA GLN A 266 37.91 -10.91 -8.96
C GLN A 266 38.04 -12.41 -8.63
N SER A 267 36.94 -13.05 -8.22
CA SER A 267 36.87 -14.49 -7.91
C SER A 267 37.16 -15.37 -9.14
N ASN A 268 37.64 -16.61 -8.92
CA ASN A 268 37.95 -17.57 -9.99
C ASN A 268 36.93 -18.71 -10.14
N ARG A 269 35.99 -18.85 -9.20
CA ARG A 269 34.81 -19.73 -9.32
C ARG A 269 33.68 -18.96 -10.02
N GLY A 270 32.65 -19.69 -10.45
CA GLY A 270 31.38 -19.08 -10.78
C GLY A 270 30.66 -18.58 -9.54
N GLU A 271 29.92 -17.48 -9.67
CA GLU A 271 29.20 -16.85 -8.56
C GLU A 271 27.84 -16.28 -9.01
N LEU A 272 26.79 -16.63 -8.25
CA LEU A 272 25.43 -16.10 -8.40
C LEU A 272 25.20 -15.00 -7.37
N ILE A 273 24.88 -13.79 -7.84
CA ILE A 273 24.47 -12.65 -7.01
C ILE A 273 22.95 -12.50 -7.13
N LEU A 274 22.25 -12.80 -6.04
CA LEU A 274 20.79 -12.60 -5.92
C LEU A 274 20.51 -11.16 -5.48
N VAL A 275 19.95 -10.36 -6.38
CA VAL A 275 19.47 -8.99 -6.12
C VAL A 275 17.99 -9.08 -5.77
N CYS A 276 17.72 -9.30 -4.47
CA CYS A 276 16.39 -9.51 -3.93
C CYS A 276 15.70 -8.19 -3.54
N GLY A 277 14.38 -8.15 -3.66
CA GLY A 277 13.55 -7.05 -3.14
C GLY A 277 12.20 -6.95 -3.84
N GLY A 278 11.34 -6.06 -3.34
CA GLY A 278 9.98 -5.87 -3.86
C GLY A 278 9.91 -5.19 -5.24
N VAL A 279 8.67 -4.95 -5.69
CA VAL A 279 8.39 -4.09 -6.84
C VAL A 279 8.63 -2.63 -6.44
N GLY A 280 9.29 -1.85 -7.30
CA GLY A 280 9.59 -0.44 -7.02
C GLY A 280 10.82 -0.17 -6.14
N ASP A 281 11.49 -1.21 -5.60
CA ASP A 281 12.70 -1.08 -4.76
C ASP A 281 13.92 -0.49 -5.52
N GLY A 282 13.85 -0.35 -6.85
CA GLY A 282 14.92 0.24 -7.68
C GLY A 282 16.01 -0.74 -8.12
N LYS A 283 15.73 -2.05 -8.08
CA LYS A 283 16.65 -3.13 -8.51
C LYS A 283 17.18 -2.89 -9.94
N SER A 284 16.26 -2.75 -10.89
CA SER A 284 16.50 -2.50 -12.32
C SER A 284 17.32 -1.21 -12.55
N HIS A 285 16.94 -0.11 -11.90
CA HIS A 285 17.64 1.17 -11.98
C HIS A 285 19.10 1.08 -11.54
N LEU A 286 19.38 0.38 -10.43
CA LEU A 286 20.73 0.27 -9.89
C LEU A 286 21.62 -0.64 -10.75
N ILE A 287 21.05 -1.72 -11.30
CA ILE A 287 21.68 -2.58 -12.31
C ILE A 287 22.04 -1.78 -13.57
N SER A 288 21.10 -1.00 -14.11
CA SER A 288 21.33 -0.14 -15.28
C SER A 288 22.38 0.94 -15.00
N TYR A 289 22.33 1.58 -13.82
CA TYR A 289 23.32 2.55 -13.37
C TYR A 289 24.73 1.96 -13.32
N PHE A 290 24.91 0.78 -12.71
CA PHE A 290 26.22 0.11 -12.68
C PHE A 290 26.69 -0.33 -14.07
N ARG A 291 25.80 -0.79 -14.95
CA ARG A 291 26.16 -1.13 -16.35
C ARG A 291 26.79 0.06 -17.08
N ASN A 292 26.25 1.26 -16.88
CA ASN A 292 26.73 2.49 -17.53
C ASN A 292 27.99 3.07 -16.84
N LYS A 293 28.09 2.92 -15.51
CA LYS A 293 29.17 3.52 -14.69
C LYS A 293 30.42 2.64 -14.54
N TYR A 294 30.27 1.32 -14.58
CA TYR A 294 31.34 0.34 -14.34
C TYR A 294 31.36 -0.79 -15.40
N PRO A 295 31.38 -0.48 -16.72
CA PRO A 295 31.23 -1.48 -17.78
C PRO A 295 32.28 -2.59 -17.72
N ASP A 296 33.55 -2.27 -17.40
CA ASP A 296 34.65 -3.24 -17.29
C ASP A 296 34.43 -4.32 -16.22
N MET A 297 33.56 -4.05 -15.24
CA MET A 297 33.19 -4.98 -14.18
C MET A 297 31.91 -5.73 -14.54
N MET A 298 30.89 -5.00 -15.01
CA MET A 298 29.57 -5.56 -15.32
C MET A 298 29.59 -6.48 -16.55
N ASN A 299 30.43 -6.21 -17.55
CA ASN A 299 30.59 -7.05 -18.75
C ASN A 299 31.19 -8.45 -18.46
N LYS A 300 31.57 -8.75 -17.20
CA LYS A 300 32.00 -10.08 -16.74
C LYS A 300 30.85 -10.94 -16.22
N PHE A 301 29.64 -10.39 -16.09
CA PHE A 301 28.48 -11.06 -15.54
C PHE A 301 27.41 -11.24 -16.62
N ASN A 302 26.86 -12.44 -16.72
CA ASN A 302 25.54 -12.64 -17.30
C ASN A 302 24.49 -12.03 -16.36
N MET A 303 23.42 -11.48 -16.92
CA MET A 303 22.41 -10.76 -16.15
C MET A 303 21.00 -11.09 -16.64
N HIS A 304 20.08 -11.29 -15.70
CA HIS A 304 18.64 -11.38 -15.99
C HIS A 304 17.89 -10.47 -15.01
N ASN A 305 17.01 -9.63 -15.55
CA ASN A 305 16.32 -8.58 -14.80
C ASN A 305 14.82 -8.86 -14.75
N ASP A 306 14.25 -8.80 -13.55
CA ASP A 306 12.87 -9.19 -13.19
C ASP A 306 12.41 -10.51 -13.84
N ALA A 307 12.72 -11.61 -13.15
CA ALA A 307 12.33 -12.98 -13.51
C ALA A 307 10.81 -13.28 -13.44
N THR A 308 9.97 -12.28 -13.68
CA THR A 308 8.53 -12.36 -13.88
C THR A 308 8.16 -12.32 -15.36
N GLU A 309 8.96 -11.67 -16.21
CA GLU A 309 8.70 -11.60 -17.65
C GLU A 309 9.11 -12.90 -18.37
N SER A 310 8.18 -13.52 -19.10
CA SER A 310 8.46 -14.67 -19.96
C SER A 310 8.68 -14.21 -21.41
N PHE A 311 9.92 -14.38 -21.90
CA PHE A 311 10.32 -13.95 -23.25
C PHE A 311 9.79 -14.86 -24.38
N GLU A 312 9.15 -15.98 -24.05
CA GLU A 312 8.64 -16.97 -25.00
C GLU A 312 7.15 -17.28 -24.71
N PRO A 313 6.23 -17.11 -25.68
CA PRO A 313 4.81 -17.42 -25.50
C PRO A 313 4.57 -18.88 -25.08
N GLY A 314 4.24 -19.10 -23.81
CA GLY A 314 3.91 -20.40 -23.24
C GLY A 314 4.89 -20.96 -22.19
N LYS A 315 6.01 -20.28 -21.89
CA LYS A 315 6.82 -20.58 -20.68
C LYS A 315 6.30 -19.82 -19.46
N THR A 316 6.42 -20.42 -18.28
CA THR A 316 6.24 -19.68 -17.02
C THR A 316 7.54 -18.97 -16.60
N SER A 317 7.43 -18.01 -15.68
CA SER A 317 8.56 -17.42 -14.95
C SER A 317 9.44 -18.48 -14.26
N ILE A 318 8.80 -19.50 -13.67
CA ILE A 318 9.45 -20.63 -12.98
C ILE A 318 10.24 -21.50 -13.98
N ASP A 319 9.73 -21.72 -15.20
CA ASP A 319 10.47 -22.44 -16.25
C ASP A 319 11.68 -21.62 -16.74
N THR A 320 11.48 -20.31 -16.94
CA THR A 320 12.54 -19.38 -17.35
C THR A 320 13.65 -19.34 -16.30
N LEU A 321 13.31 -19.32 -15.01
CA LEU A 321 14.28 -19.41 -13.91
C LEU A 321 15.07 -20.72 -13.89
N ASN A 322 14.43 -21.86 -14.19
CA ASN A 322 15.13 -23.15 -14.29
C ASN A 322 16.18 -23.13 -15.41
N ASP A 323 15.82 -22.57 -16.58
CA ASP A 323 16.71 -22.49 -17.74
C ASP A 323 17.87 -21.50 -17.48
N VAL A 324 17.58 -20.35 -16.86
CA VAL A 324 18.55 -19.29 -16.54
C VAL A 324 19.53 -19.69 -15.43
N LEU A 325 19.09 -20.48 -14.44
CA LEU A 325 19.92 -20.88 -13.30
C LEU A 325 20.64 -22.23 -13.49
N ASP A 326 20.55 -22.87 -14.67
CA ASP A 326 21.06 -24.24 -14.87
C ASP A 326 22.55 -24.41 -14.50
N GLY A 327 23.39 -23.40 -14.79
CA GLY A 327 24.80 -23.35 -14.40
C GLY A 327 25.06 -23.32 -12.88
N PHE A 328 24.03 -23.02 -12.08
CA PHE A 328 24.04 -22.99 -10.61
C PHE A 328 23.14 -24.06 -9.97
N SER A 329 22.70 -25.05 -10.75
CA SER A 329 22.09 -26.28 -10.23
C SER A 329 23.07 -27.06 -9.37
N ASP A 330 22.56 -27.96 -8.51
CA ASP A 330 23.38 -28.70 -7.53
C ASP A 330 24.53 -29.49 -8.18
N GLU A 331 24.34 -29.93 -9.42
CA GLU A 331 25.30 -30.66 -10.26
C GLU A 331 26.41 -29.74 -10.83
N ASN A 332 26.06 -28.51 -11.22
CA ASN A 332 26.95 -27.60 -11.95
C ASN A 332 27.68 -26.59 -11.05
N ILE A 333 27.07 -26.15 -9.94
CA ILE A 333 27.52 -25.02 -9.10
C ILE A 333 28.93 -25.17 -8.50
N ASP A 334 29.44 -26.39 -8.36
CA ASP A 334 30.79 -26.67 -7.84
C ASP A 334 31.87 -26.64 -8.94
N THR A 335 31.48 -26.60 -10.22
CA THR A 335 32.37 -26.70 -11.39
C THR A 335 32.25 -25.53 -12.38
N THR A 336 31.17 -24.76 -12.30
CA THR A 336 30.94 -23.57 -13.14
C THR A 336 31.97 -22.45 -12.88
N SER A 337 32.30 -21.71 -13.93
CA SER A 337 33.04 -20.44 -13.89
C SER A 337 32.16 -19.24 -14.28
N GLU A 338 30.86 -19.46 -14.49
CA GLU A 338 29.89 -18.42 -14.85
C GLU A 338 29.65 -17.43 -13.71
N LYS A 339 29.55 -16.15 -14.01
CA LYS A 339 29.18 -15.12 -13.04
C LYS A 339 27.84 -14.54 -13.44
N PHE A 340 26.90 -14.52 -12.51
CA PHE A 340 25.51 -14.21 -12.82
C PHE A 340 24.91 -13.23 -11.82
N ILE A 341 24.15 -12.25 -12.31
CA ILE A 341 23.37 -11.32 -11.48
C ILE A 341 21.90 -11.52 -11.82
N LEU A 342 21.12 -12.00 -10.86
CA LEU A 342 19.68 -12.23 -10.99
C LEU A 342 18.92 -11.21 -10.14
N ALA A 343 18.14 -10.33 -10.78
CA ALA A 343 17.18 -9.49 -10.07
C ALA A 343 15.84 -10.24 -9.94
N ILE A 344 15.40 -10.46 -8.70
CA ILE A 344 14.22 -11.29 -8.41
C ILE A 344 13.38 -10.71 -7.27
N ASN A 345 12.08 -10.95 -7.32
CA ASN A 345 11.15 -10.68 -6.22
C ASN A 345 11.20 -11.82 -5.20
N LEU A 346 11.19 -11.52 -3.90
CA LEU A 346 11.24 -12.52 -2.82
C LEU A 346 10.12 -13.58 -2.96
N GLY A 347 8.92 -13.17 -3.41
CA GLY A 347 7.83 -14.10 -3.70
C GLY A 347 8.14 -15.06 -4.85
N ALA A 348 8.70 -14.57 -5.95
CA ALA A 348 9.11 -15.39 -7.10
C ALA A 348 10.26 -16.36 -6.72
N LEU A 349 11.20 -15.93 -5.88
CA LEU A 349 12.25 -16.78 -5.34
C LEU A 349 11.67 -17.91 -4.47
N SER A 350 10.69 -17.62 -3.62
CA SER A 350 9.98 -18.64 -2.84
C SER A 350 9.22 -19.63 -3.73
N ASN A 351 8.42 -19.12 -4.68
CA ASN A 351 7.64 -19.95 -5.61
C ASN A 351 8.55 -20.87 -6.45
N PHE A 352 9.73 -20.40 -6.87
CA PHE A 352 10.73 -21.22 -7.55
C PHE A 352 11.31 -22.32 -6.66
N ILE A 353 11.66 -22.00 -5.40
CA ILE A 353 12.29 -22.91 -4.43
C ILE A 353 11.33 -23.99 -3.90
N ASP A 354 10.02 -23.74 -3.94
CA ASP A 354 8.96 -24.72 -3.65
C ASP A 354 8.35 -25.36 -4.92
N SER A 355 8.85 -25.00 -6.11
CA SER A 355 8.40 -25.56 -7.39
C SER A 355 8.92 -26.99 -7.64
N ARG A 356 8.43 -27.60 -8.73
CA ARG A 356 8.96 -28.85 -9.30
C ARG A 356 10.47 -28.85 -9.57
N TYR A 357 11.10 -27.67 -9.69
CA TYR A 357 12.53 -27.54 -9.96
C TYR A 357 13.38 -27.40 -8.69
N GLY A 358 12.79 -27.14 -7.51
CA GLY A 358 13.54 -26.99 -6.25
C GLY A 358 14.42 -28.20 -5.90
N GLU A 359 14.05 -29.39 -6.37
CA GLU A 359 14.85 -30.62 -6.27
C GLU A 359 16.21 -30.58 -7.02
N ARG A 360 16.40 -29.66 -7.98
CA ARG A 360 17.68 -29.40 -8.68
C ARG A 360 18.56 -28.35 -8.01
N PHE A 361 18.02 -27.65 -7.00
CA PHE A 361 18.56 -26.41 -6.44
C PHE A 361 18.59 -26.43 -4.90
N LYS A 362 18.91 -27.58 -4.30
CA LYS A 362 18.89 -27.78 -2.85
C LYS A 362 19.95 -26.96 -2.11
N LYS A 363 21.13 -26.76 -2.72
CA LYS A 363 22.17 -25.84 -2.21
C LYS A 363 21.64 -24.40 -2.13
N LEU A 364 20.90 -23.95 -3.15
CA LEU A 364 20.24 -22.64 -3.17
C LEU A 364 19.13 -22.56 -2.10
N LYS A 365 18.29 -23.60 -1.98
CA LYS A 365 17.24 -23.67 -0.96
C LYS A 365 17.82 -23.55 0.46
N SER A 366 18.81 -24.38 0.80
CA SER A 366 19.47 -24.33 2.10
C SER A 366 20.19 -23.00 2.36
N TYR A 367 20.75 -22.35 1.34
CA TYR A 367 21.34 -21.01 1.48
C TYR A 367 20.28 -19.94 1.81
N VAL A 368 19.13 -19.97 1.13
CA VAL A 368 18.00 -19.05 1.37
C VAL A 368 17.41 -19.23 2.76
N GLU A 369 17.29 -20.48 3.22
CA GLU A 369 16.86 -20.86 4.58
C GLU A 369 17.90 -20.45 5.64
N GLU A 370 19.19 -20.74 5.46
CA GLU A 370 20.27 -20.41 6.42
C GLU A 370 20.44 -18.90 6.61
N LYS A 371 20.37 -18.13 5.51
CA LYS A 371 20.51 -16.67 5.54
C LYS A 371 19.23 -15.93 5.96
N GLY A 372 18.09 -16.63 6.11
CA GLY A 372 16.81 -16.03 6.46
C GLY A 372 16.32 -15.01 5.42
N ILE A 373 16.57 -15.25 4.13
CA ILE A 373 16.30 -14.25 3.06
C ILE A 373 14.79 -13.99 2.90
N LEU A 374 13.95 -14.94 3.33
CA LEU A 374 12.49 -14.84 3.34
C LEU A 374 11.91 -14.44 4.71
N ASP A 375 12.75 -14.27 5.74
CA ASP A 375 12.32 -13.91 7.10
C ASP A 375 12.18 -12.39 7.29
N VAL A 376 11.36 -11.99 8.27
CA VAL A 376 11.18 -10.58 8.69
C VAL A 376 12.40 -10.04 9.48
N SER A 377 13.43 -10.85 9.69
CA SER A 377 14.64 -10.46 10.41
C SER A 377 15.72 -9.93 9.48
N ILE A 378 16.33 -8.80 9.85
CA ILE A 378 17.51 -8.21 9.17
C ILE A 378 18.53 -9.30 8.84
N SER A 379 18.74 -9.49 7.54
CA SER A 379 19.67 -10.47 6.98
C SER A 379 21.12 -9.99 7.06
N ASP A 380 22.08 -10.92 7.05
CA ASP A 380 23.50 -10.60 6.89
C ASP A 380 23.93 -10.85 5.43
N SER A 381 23.93 -9.76 4.65
CA SER A 381 24.30 -9.70 3.24
C SER A 381 25.81 -9.52 3.00
N SER A 382 26.65 -9.67 4.04
CA SER A 382 28.11 -9.60 3.88
C SER A 382 28.65 -10.72 2.98
N TYR A 383 29.54 -10.33 2.05
CA TYR A 383 30.14 -11.21 1.05
C TYR A 383 30.90 -12.39 1.69
N ASN A 384 30.52 -13.62 1.33
CA ASN A 384 31.12 -14.84 1.84
C ASN A 384 32.15 -15.43 0.85
N GLU A 385 33.44 -15.33 1.19
CA GLU A 385 34.55 -15.92 0.42
C GLU A 385 34.45 -17.44 0.21
N GLN A 386 33.62 -18.17 0.95
CA GLN A 386 33.44 -19.61 0.83
C GLN A 386 32.18 -20.03 0.05
N SER A 387 31.28 -19.10 -0.31
CA SER A 387 30.02 -19.41 -1.01
C SER A 387 30.05 -19.03 -2.50
N SER A 388 29.58 -19.92 -3.37
CA SER A 388 29.27 -19.60 -4.78
C SER A 388 27.96 -18.79 -4.94
N ILE A 389 27.18 -18.62 -3.85
CA ILE A 389 25.96 -17.80 -3.82
C ILE A 389 26.19 -16.60 -2.90
N GLN A 390 25.87 -15.41 -3.41
CA GLN A 390 25.83 -14.15 -2.68
C GLN A 390 24.42 -13.55 -2.83
N PHE A 391 23.99 -12.70 -1.90
CA PHE A 391 22.71 -12.00 -2.01
C PHE A 391 22.77 -10.61 -1.40
N ILE A 392 21.83 -9.76 -1.81
CA ILE A 392 21.49 -8.53 -1.10
C ILE A 392 19.96 -8.37 -1.10
N ASN A 393 19.37 -8.04 0.05
CA ASN A 393 17.94 -7.74 0.15
C ASN A 393 17.70 -6.23 0.20
N PHE A 394 17.11 -5.66 -0.86
CA PHE A 394 16.80 -4.23 -0.92
C PHE A 394 15.74 -3.83 0.11
N SER A 395 14.83 -4.76 0.45
CA SER A 395 13.74 -4.51 1.41
C SER A 395 14.22 -4.43 2.87
N ASP A 396 15.49 -4.74 3.16
CA ASP A 396 16.11 -4.44 4.47
C ASP A 396 16.44 -2.93 4.64
N TYR A 397 16.45 -2.14 3.56
CA TYR A 397 16.91 -0.75 3.52
C TYR A 397 15.74 0.23 3.37
N HIS A 398 15.24 0.73 4.50
CA HIS A 398 14.18 1.74 4.56
C HIS A 398 14.58 3.02 3.81
N ILE A 399 13.57 3.78 3.36
CA ILE A 399 13.80 5.10 2.77
C ILE A 399 14.29 6.15 3.79
N TYR A 400 14.39 5.79 5.07
CA TYR A 400 14.73 6.68 6.18
C TYR A 400 15.62 5.98 7.22
N SER A 401 16.45 6.75 7.91
CA SER A 401 17.27 6.33 9.05
C SER A 401 16.63 6.74 10.38
N LEU A 402 17.07 6.12 11.48
CA LEU A 402 16.72 6.51 12.85
C LEU A 402 17.94 7.00 13.62
N ASN A 403 17.84 8.20 14.20
CA ASN A 403 18.88 8.81 15.05
C ASN A 403 18.21 9.42 16.29
N ASP A 404 18.59 8.95 17.49
CA ASP A 404 17.99 9.30 18.80
C ASP A 404 16.44 9.26 18.84
N GLY A 405 15.86 8.30 18.11
CA GLY A 405 14.41 8.11 18.00
C GLY A 405 13.68 9.13 17.12
N VAL A 406 14.43 10.00 16.42
CA VAL A 406 13.94 10.86 15.33
C VAL A 406 14.22 10.17 14.01
N ALA A 407 13.22 10.06 13.16
CA ALA A 407 13.39 9.55 11.81
C ALA A 407 13.81 10.67 10.85
N ARG A 408 14.73 10.37 9.93
CA ARG A 408 15.24 11.33 8.93
C ARG A 408 15.45 10.62 7.60
N SER A 409 15.40 11.34 6.49
CA SER A 409 15.83 10.78 5.21
C SER A 409 16.70 11.75 4.44
N LYS A 410 18.00 11.40 4.38
CA LYS A 410 18.93 12.02 3.44
C LYS A 410 18.54 11.71 2.00
N TYR A 411 18.03 10.50 1.72
CA TYR A 411 17.63 10.09 0.37
C TYR A 411 16.50 10.98 -0.19
N LEU A 412 15.47 11.26 0.61
CA LEU A 412 14.38 12.16 0.22
C LEU A 412 14.86 13.61 0.07
N ASP A 413 15.69 14.11 1.01
CA ASP A 413 16.24 15.48 0.95
C ASP A 413 17.14 15.67 -0.28
N ASP A 414 18.02 14.72 -0.60
CA ASP A 414 18.90 14.78 -1.76
C ASP A 414 18.12 14.68 -3.10
N ILE A 415 16.99 13.97 -3.15
CA ILE A 415 16.07 14.01 -4.31
C ILE A 415 15.41 15.38 -4.46
N ILE A 416 14.90 15.96 -3.35
CA ILE A 416 14.25 17.27 -3.39
C ILE A 416 15.29 18.38 -3.69
N LYS A 417 16.53 18.23 -3.22
CA LYS A 417 17.67 19.08 -3.63
C LYS A 417 17.97 18.93 -5.12
N ASN A 418 18.01 17.72 -5.70
CA ASN A 418 18.19 17.56 -7.14
C ASN A 418 17.13 18.34 -7.96
N ILE A 419 15.92 18.52 -7.43
CA ILE A 419 14.87 19.35 -8.03
C ILE A 419 15.06 20.87 -7.74
N THR A 420 15.53 21.27 -6.57
CA THR A 420 15.50 22.68 -6.09
C THR A 420 16.84 23.40 -6.01
N GLN A 421 17.97 22.68 -6.04
CA GLN A 421 19.31 23.22 -5.78
C GLN A 421 19.89 24.00 -6.97
N GLU A 422 20.90 24.80 -6.66
CA GLU A 422 21.65 25.59 -7.65
C GLU A 422 22.72 24.73 -8.34
N HIS A 423 22.42 24.18 -9.53
CA HIS A 423 23.35 23.34 -10.27
C HIS A 423 23.19 23.53 -11.79
N LYS A 424 24.31 23.52 -12.54
CA LYS A 424 24.33 23.76 -14.00
C LYS A 424 23.37 22.85 -14.77
N HIS A 425 23.28 21.58 -14.37
CA HIS A 425 22.45 20.57 -15.02
C HIS A 425 21.02 20.47 -14.42
N ASN A 426 20.67 21.29 -13.42
CA ASN A 426 19.31 21.33 -12.87
C ASN A 426 18.35 22.05 -13.83
N VAL A 427 17.67 21.27 -14.67
CA VAL A 427 16.68 21.77 -15.63
C VAL A 427 15.57 22.58 -14.94
N PHE A 428 15.06 22.11 -13.80
CA PHE A 428 13.98 22.78 -13.06
C PHE A 428 14.41 24.16 -12.53
N LYS A 429 15.59 24.25 -11.91
CA LYS A 429 16.12 25.53 -11.37
C LYS A 429 16.42 26.53 -12.47
N ASN A 430 17.00 26.06 -13.58
CA ASN A 430 17.25 26.88 -14.76
C ASN A 430 15.95 27.40 -15.37
N SER A 431 14.93 26.53 -15.50
CA SER A 431 13.61 26.88 -16.04
C SER A 431 12.88 27.89 -15.13
N TYR A 432 12.92 27.69 -13.81
CA TYR A 432 12.41 28.65 -12.82
C TYR A 432 13.07 30.04 -12.97
N LYS A 433 14.40 30.10 -13.02
CA LYS A 433 15.14 31.37 -13.14
C LYS A 433 14.82 32.12 -14.43
N ASN A 434 14.87 31.40 -15.56
CA ASN A 434 14.72 32.02 -16.87
C ASN A 434 13.25 32.40 -17.15
N ASN A 435 12.30 31.53 -16.79
CA ASN A 435 10.92 31.61 -17.25
C ASN A 435 9.96 32.13 -16.16
N CYS A 436 10.11 31.73 -14.88
CA CYS A 436 9.15 32.12 -13.84
C CYS A 436 9.43 33.51 -13.25
N ILE A 437 10.70 33.88 -13.01
CA ILE A 437 11.05 35.20 -12.46
C ILE A 437 10.63 36.32 -13.43
N SER A 438 10.82 36.10 -14.74
CA SER A 438 10.47 37.06 -15.80
C SER A 438 9.00 37.00 -16.28
N CYS A 439 8.16 36.19 -15.63
CA CYS A 439 6.77 36.00 -16.04
C CYS A 439 5.85 37.16 -15.60
N SER A 440 4.93 37.57 -16.48
CA SER A 440 3.94 38.63 -16.23
C SER A 440 3.01 38.38 -15.02
N VAL A 441 2.83 37.12 -14.61
CA VAL A 441 1.99 36.71 -13.47
C VAL A 441 2.80 36.12 -12.31
N ASN A 442 4.11 36.41 -12.25
CA ASN A 442 5.04 35.85 -11.26
C ASN A 442 4.60 36.04 -9.79
N TYR A 443 3.93 37.13 -9.45
CA TYR A 443 3.48 37.44 -8.10
C TYR A 443 2.31 36.57 -7.61
N LYS A 444 1.36 36.23 -8.50
CA LYS A 444 0.18 35.40 -8.21
C LYS A 444 0.31 33.92 -8.56
N CYS A 445 1.44 33.49 -9.14
CA CYS A 445 1.62 32.11 -9.60
C CYS A 445 1.77 31.09 -8.43
N PRO A 446 0.82 30.15 -8.24
CA PRO A 446 0.92 29.16 -7.15
C PRO A 446 2.11 28.21 -7.33
N ILE A 447 2.35 27.73 -8.56
CA ILE A 447 3.47 26.83 -8.89
C ILE A 447 4.82 27.45 -8.50
N LYS A 448 5.00 28.76 -8.78
CA LYS A 448 6.20 29.52 -8.38
C LYS A 448 6.30 29.59 -6.85
N ALA A 449 5.22 29.91 -6.14
CA ALA A 449 5.21 29.99 -4.68
C ALA A 449 5.52 28.63 -4.03
N ASN A 450 4.88 27.55 -4.51
CA ASN A 450 5.12 26.18 -4.04
C ASN A 450 6.57 25.74 -4.26
N TYR A 451 7.15 26.06 -5.44
CA TYR A 451 8.54 25.76 -5.75
C TYR A 451 9.53 26.59 -4.90
N GLU A 452 9.23 27.87 -4.61
CA GLU A 452 9.99 28.68 -3.65
C GLU A 452 9.88 28.17 -2.20
N MET A 453 8.74 27.61 -1.79
CA MET A 453 8.62 26.98 -0.47
C MET A 453 9.45 25.70 -0.41
N LEU A 454 9.43 24.85 -1.44
CA LEU A 454 10.24 23.62 -1.50
C LEU A 454 11.77 23.88 -1.45
N MET A 455 12.23 25.09 -1.79
CA MET A 455 13.64 25.49 -1.59
C MET A 455 14.00 25.68 -0.10
N LYS A 456 13.04 25.94 0.79
CA LYS A 456 13.30 26.18 2.22
C LYS A 456 13.61 24.87 2.94
N GLU A 457 14.60 24.90 3.81
CA GLU A 457 15.05 23.73 4.58
C GLU A 457 13.94 23.18 5.49
N SER A 458 13.28 24.04 6.28
CA SER A 458 12.17 23.64 7.15
C SER A 458 11.00 23.00 6.38
N VAL A 459 10.71 23.48 5.16
CA VAL A 459 9.65 22.92 4.32
C VAL A 459 10.01 21.52 3.85
N ARG A 460 11.27 21.28 3.47
CA ARG A 460 11.75 19.93 3.12
C ARG A 460 11.77 19.00 4.34
N GLU A 461 12.29 19.44 5.47
CA GLU A 461 12.35 18.64 6.70
C GLU A 461 10.95 18.20 7.16
N SER A 462 9.98 19.12 7.19
CA SER A 462 8.59 18.78 7.52
C SER A 462 7.93 17.88 6.48
N LEU A 463 8.12 18.13 5.18
CA LEU A 463 7.60 17.26 4.11
C LEU A 463 8.15 15.83 4.22
N ILE A 464 9.44 15.68 4.53
CA ILE A 464 10.10 14.40 4.78
C ILE A 464 9.53 13.72 6.02
N SER A 465 9.34 14.46 7.12
CA SER A 465 8.74 13.91 8.34
C SER A 465 7.32 13.38 8.09
N ILE A 466 6.51 14.10 7.30
CA ILE A 466 5.14 13.71 6.94
C ILE A 466 5.15 12.42 6.09
N VAL A 467 6.02 12.34 5.07
CA VAL A 467 6.16 11.12 4.24
C VAL A 467 6.59 9.91 5.08
N ILE A 468 7.54 10.08 6.01
CA ILE A 468 7.98 8.99 6.89
C ILE A 468 6.86 8.56 7.86
N GLU A 469 6.11 9.52 8.43
CA GLU A 469 4.98 9.21 9.31
C GLU A 469 3.89 8.42 8.58
N SER A 470 3.55 8.80 7.34
CA SER A 470 2.67 8.03 6.47
C SER A 470 3.19 6.62 6.16
N VAL A 471 4.48 6.48 5.85
CA VAL A 471 5.13 5.17 5.63
C VAL A 471 4.99 4.26 6.85
N VAL A 472 5.22 4.79 8.06
CA VAL A 472 5.13 4.01 9.31
C VAL A 472 3.68 3.65 9.66
N LYS A 473 2.72 4.57 9.45
CA LYS A 473 1.32 4.37 9.82
C LYS A 473 0.60 3.40 8.87
N ASP A 474 0.71 3.60 7.56
CA ASP A 474 0.01 2.77 6.56
C ASP A 474 0.88 1.64 5.97
N LYS A 475 2.13 1.46 6.44
CA LYS A 475 3.11 0.49 5.92
C LYS A 475 3.38 0.66 4.41
N LEU A 476 3.51 1.92 3.96
CA LEU A 476 3.69 2.22 2.53
C LEU A 476 5.07 1.79 2.01
N ILE A 477 5.08 1.06 0.90
CA ILE A 477 6.27 0.91 0.05
C ILE A 477 6.30 2.13 -0.89
N VAL A 478 7.35 2.95 -0.79
CA VAL A 478 7.49 4.19 -1.58
C VAL A 478 8.64 4.03 -2.58
N SER A 479 8.28 3.86 -3.84
CA SER A 479 9.26 3.83 -4.94
C SER A 479 9.80 5.23 -5.25
N THR A 480 10.99 5.31 -5.85
CA THR A 480 11.56 6.56 -6.38
C THR A 480 10.59 7.26 -7.33
N ARG A 481 9.90 6.49 -8.17
CA ARG A 481 8.98 6.98 -9.21
C ARG A 481 7.73 7.63 -8.61
N SER A 482 7.09 6.96 -7.65
CA SER A 482 5.91 7.49 -6.97
C SER A 482 6.24 8.66 -6.05
N LEU A 483 7.46 8.70 -5.49
CA LEU A 483 7.99 9.88 -4.79
C LEU A 483 8.16 11.09 -5.73
N LEU A 484 8.73 10.91 -6.92
CA LEU A 484 8.88 12.01 -7.90
C LEU A 484 7.50 12.54 -8.33
N ASN A 485 6.51 11.66 -8.55
CA ASN A 485 5.15 12.08 -8.84
C ASN A 485 4.52 12.84 -7.65
N PHE A 486 4.69 12.35 -6.42
CA PHE A 486 4.25 13.06 -5.21
C PHE A 486 4.85 14.48 -5.10
N ILE A 487 6.13 14.66 -5.46
CA ILE A 487 6.75 16.00 -5.50
C ILE A 487 6.17 16.86 -6.64
N TYR A 488 5.74 16.26 -7.76
CA TYR A 488 4.97 16.98 -8.78
C TYR A 488 3.62 17.45 -8.24
N ASP A 489 2.85 16.54 -7.62
CA ASP A 489 1.51 16.82 -7.11
C ASP A 489 1.54 17.90 -6.01
N PHE A 490 2.55 17.86 -5.12
CA PHE A 490 2.83 18.92 -4.13
C PHE A 490 3.02 20.30 -4.78
N LEU A 491 3.74 20.37 -5.90
CA LEU A 491 4.07 21.61 -6.60
C LEU A 491 2.94 22.15 -7.49
N VAL A 492 2.21 21.27 -8.17
CA VAL A 492 1.29 21.59 -9.28
C VAL A 492 -0.11 21.05 -9.00
N ASN A 493 -1.04 21.95 -8.70
CA ASN A 493 -2.45 21.60 -8.54
C ASN A 493 -3.07 21.05 -9.85
N THR A 494 -3.98 20.10 -9.72
CA THR A 494 -4.70 19.43 -10.84
C THR A 494 -5.37 20.41 -11.82
N ILE A 495 -5.89 21.54 -11.32
CA ILE A 495 -6.54 22.60 -12.12
C ILE A 495 -5.55 23.23 -13.13
N LEU A 496 -4.26 23.21 -12.81
CA LEU A 496 -3.18 23.81 -13.59
C LEU A 496 -2.48 22.80 -14.52
N ASP A 497 -2.44 21.52 -14.16
CA ASP A 497 -1.70 20.47 -14.89
C ASP A 497 -2.06 20.40 -16.39
N ASN A 498 -3.35 20.47 -16.72
CA ASN A 498 -3.83 20.30 -18.09
C ASN A 498 -3.89 21.60 -18.93
N LYS A 499 -3.48 22.75 -18.37
CA LYS A 499 -3.49 24.04 -19.09
C LYS A 499 -2.21 24.26 -19.90
N ASN A 500 -2.32 24.89 -21.07
CA ASN A 500 -1.14 25.35 -21.81
C ASN A 500 -0.60 26.69 -21.28
N ASP A 501 0.61 27.08 -21.71
CA ASP A 501 1.32 28.27 -21.22
C ASP A 501 0.51 29.59 -21.34
N LYS A 502 -0.41 29.72 -22.31
CA LYS A 502 -1.28 30.90 -22.44
C LYS A 502 -2.45 30.86 -21.46
N GLU A 503 -3.11 29.71 -21.37
CA GLU A 503 -4.21 29.47 -20.43
C GLU A 503 -3.77 29.58 -18.97
N LEU A 504 -2.54 29.16 -18.66
CA LEU A 504 -1.92 29.36 -17.35
C LEU A 504 -1.77 30.84 -17.01
N ILE A 505 -1.26 31.65 -17.96
CA ILE A 505 -1.10 33.10 -17.74
C ILE A 505 -2.47 33.79 -17.58
N GLU A 506 -3.47 33.42 -18.39
CA GLU A 506 -4.81 34.01 -18.26
C GLU A 506 -5.52 33.60 -16.96
N TYR A 507 -5.44 32.31 -16.59
CA TYR A 507 -6.04 31.80 -15.35
C TYR A 507 -5.38 32.42 -14.11
N ILE A 508 -4.05 32.38 -14.01
CA ILE A 508 -3.30 32.94 -12.88
C ILE A 508 -3.43 34.48 -12.84
N GLY A 509 -3.57 35.15 -13.98
CA GLY A 509 -3.86 36.59 -14.03
C GLY A 509 -5.23 36.96 -13.45
N LYS A 510 -6.20 36.04 -13.47
CA LYS A 510 -7.58 36.22 -12.97
C LYS A 510 -7.83 35.58 -11.60
N ILE A 511 -6.94 34.71 -11.13
CA ILE A 511 -7.13 33.87 -9.94
C ILE A 511 -7.52 34.69 -8.70
N ASN A 512 -8.61 34.26 -8.04
CA ASN A 512 -9.09 34.86 -6.81
C ASN A 512 -8.38 34.25 -5.57
N CYS A 513 -8.66 34.77 -4.37
CA CYS A 513 -7.98 34.33 -3.15
C CYS A 513 -8.30 32.87 -2.78
N GLU A 514 -9.54 32.43 -2.96
CA GLU A 514 -9.96 31.05 -2.67
C GLU A 514 -9.32 30.06 -3.66
N GLU A 515 -9.40 30.32 -4.96
CA GLU A 515 -8.72 29.52 -5.99
C GLU A 515 -7.20 29.47 -5.79
N PHE A 516 -6.60 30.56 -5.29
CA PHE A 516 -5.17 30.60 -4.98
C PHE A 516 -4.85 29.69 -3.77
N ILE A 517 -5.61 29.77 -2.68
CA ILE A 517 -5.46 28.92 -1.48
C ILE A 517 -5.58 27.44 -1.86
N ASP A 518 -6.57 27.09 -2.70
CA ASP A 518 -6.77 25.71 -3.17
C ASP A 518 -5.58 25.18 -4.01
N CYS A 519 -4.76 26.07 -4.59
CA CYS A 519 -3.55 25.73 -5.35
C CYS A 519 -2.23 25.78 -4.55
N VAL A 520 -2.25 26.18 -3.26
CA VAL A 520 -1.06 26.20 -2.40
C VAL A 520 -0.64 24.77 -2.05
N PHE A 521 0.66 24.52 -1.91
CA PHE A 521 1.23 23.20 -1.60
C PHE A 521 0.58 22.49 -0.40
N THR A 522 0.15 23.23 0.63
CA THR A 522 -0.57 22.68 1.78
C THR A 522 -1.91 22.07 1.42
N SER A 523 -2.62 22.66 0.45
CA SER A 523 -3.91 22.18 -0.02
C SER A 523 -3.71 20.99 -0.96
N ASN A 524 -2.77 21.11 -1.90
CA ASN A 524 -2.32 20.01 -2.76
C ASN A 524 -1.96 18.73 -1.98
N LEU A 525 -1.34 18.90 -0.80
CA LEU A 525 -0.82 17.81 0.04
C LEU A 525 -1.90 17.01 0.79
N TYR A 526 -3.02 17.65 1.17
CA TYR A 526 -4.03 17.03 2.05
C TYR A 526 -5.39 16.83 1.38
N ASP A 527 -5.77 17.67 0.43
CA ASP A 527 -7.13 17.65 -0.15
C ASP A 527 -7.28 16.64 -1.31
N HIS A 528 -6.17 16.29 -1.99
CA HIS A 528 -6.13 15.46 -3.20
C HIS A 528 -5.74 13.99 -2.96
N LYS A 529 -6.43 13.33 -2.01
CA LYS A 529 -6.21 11.92 -1.63
C LYS A 529 -6.43 10.90 -2.75
N GLU A 530 -7.08 11.29 -3.84
CA GLU A 530 -7.39 10.46 -5.01
C GLU A 530 -6.23 10.30 -6.00
N LEU A 531 -5.21 11.16 -5.95
CA LEU A 531 -4.14 11.19 -6.96
C LEU A 531 -3.06 10.12 -6.75
N SER A 532 -2.72 9.82 -5.50
CA SER A 532 -1.70 8.81 -5.18
C SER A 532 -1.94 8.17 -3.81
N TYR A 533 -1.43 6.95 -3.62
CA TYR A 533 -1.50 6.26 -2.34
C TYR A 533 -0.74 6.98 -1.21
N ILE A 534 0.26 7.79 -1.57
CA ILE A 534 1.01 8.65 -0.65
C ILE A 534 0.10 9.77 -0.13
N LEU A 535 -0.59 10.50 -1.02
CA LEU A 535 -1.57 11.53 -0.62
C LEU A 535 -2.77 10.92 0.12
N ALA A 536 -3.20 9.70 -0.27
CA ALA A 536 -4.24 8.94 0.42
C ALA A 536 -3.87 8.61 1.88
N SER A 537 -2.58 8.45 2.19
CA SER A 537 -2.08 8.31 3.56
C SER A 537 -1.98 9.66 4.26
N ILE A 538 -1.35 10.65 3.61
CA ILE A 538 -1.07 11.96 4.20
C ILE A 538 -2.36 12.69 4.59
N SER A 539 -3.44 12.57 3.81
CA SER A 539 -4.77 13.10 4.15
C SER A 539 -5.36 12.56 5.47
N LYS A 540 -4.88 11.43 6.01
CA LYS A 540 -5.29 10.88 7.32
C LYS A 540 -4.58 11.56 8.50
N ILE A 541 -3.43 12.19 8.25
CA ILE A 541 -2.59 12.89 9.24
C ILE A 541 -2.61 14.42 9.02
N ASP A 542 -3.65 14.95 8.37
CA ASP A 542 -3.84 16.39 8.19
C ASP A 542 -3.96 17.10 9.56
N PRO A 543 -3.08 18.06 9.88
CA PRO A 543 -3.00 18.70 11.20
C PRO A 543 -4.27 19.46 11.61
N ILE A 544 -5.22 19.75 10.71
CA ILE A 544 -6.54 20.29 11.09
C ILE A 544 -7.34 19.33 12.01
N ASN A 545 -6.97 18.04 12.04
CA ASN A 545 -7.57 17.01 12.90
C ASN A 545 -6.88 16.86 14.27
N ALA A 546 -5.81 17.62 14.53
CA ALA A 546 -5.09 17.61 15.80
C ALA A 546 -5.99 18.10 16.96
N LYS A 547 -5.70 17.64 18.18
CA LYS A 547 -6.52 17.91 19.37
C LYS A 547 -5.64 18.27 20.56
N SER A 548 -5.51 19.57 20.78
CA SER A 548 -4.75 20.14 21.88
C SER A 548 -5.41 21.44 22.36
N GLU A 549 -5.46 21.64 23.67
CA GLU A 549 -6.06 22.84 24.29
C GLU A 549 -5.39 24.13 23.80
N SER A 550 -4.10 24.06 23.46
CA SER A 550 -3.34 25.17 22.87
C SER A 550 -3.82 25.52 21.45
N LEU A 551 -4.12 24.52 20.61
CA LEU A 551 -4.69 24.72 19.27
C LEU A 551 -6.12 25.27 19.34
N ASP A 552 -6.98 24.69 20.19
CA ASP A 552 -8.37 25.13 20.36
C ASP A 552 -8.43 26.63 20.74
N ASN A 553 -7.57 27.08 21.67
CA ASN A 553 -7.47 28.49 22.05
C ASN A 553 -7.01 29.41 20.89
N VAL A 554 -6.14 28.93 19.99
CA VAL A 554 -5.71 29.69 18.80
C VAL A 554 -6.82 29.75 17.75
N ILE A 555 -7.56 28.66 17.54
CA ILE A 555 -8.72 28.64 16.64
C ILE A 555 -9.83 29.58 17.17
N ILE A 556 -10.08 29.61 18.48
CA ILE A 556 -11.00 30.57 19.10
C ILE A 556 -10.53 32.01 18.87
N LYS A 557 -9.23 32.31 19.05
CA LYS A 557 -8.64 33.63 18.77
C LYS A 557 -8.84 34.04 17.32
N LEU A 558 -8.56 33.15 16.36
CA LEU A 558 -8.75 33.41 14.93
C LEU A 558 -10.21 33.69 14.55
N ASN A 559 -11.16 33.01 15.20
CA ASN A 559 -12.59 33.21 14.95
C ASN A 559 -13.20 34.45 15.64
N THR A 560 -12.45 35.13 16.52
CA THR A 560 -12.95 36.25 17.33
C THR A 560 -12.19 37.57 17.13
N THR A 561 -11.14 37.59 16.31
CA THR A 561 -10.30 38.79 16.07
C THR A 561 -10.61 39.42 14.70
N ASP A 562 -10.80 40.75 14.64
CA ASP A 562 -11.02 41.51 13.39
C ASP A 562 -9.81 41.52 12.43
N ASP A 563 -8.67 41.02 12.90
CA ASP A 563 -7.40 40.93 12.17
C ASP A 563 -6.72 39.58 12.44
N MET A 564 -6.92 38.65 11.50
CA MET A 564 -6.28 37.34 11.53
C MET A 564 -4.77 37.43 11.25
N THR A 565 -4.32 38.45 10.51
CA THR A 565 -2.90 38.59 10.13
C THR A 565 -2.01 38.91 11.33
N ASN A 566 -2.52 39.58 12.36
CA ASN A 566 -1.81 39.72 13.64
C ASN A 566 -1.57 38.38 14.35
N VAL A 567 -2.48 37.41 14.19
CA VAL A 567 -2.30 36.04 14.71
C VAL A 567 -1.36 35.25 13.80
N PHE A 568 -1.50 35.35 12.48
CA PHE A 568 -0.62 34.70 11.52
C PHE A 568 0.85 35.11 11.74
N ASN A 569 1.11 36.41 11.91
CA ASN A 569 2.44 36.96 12.23
C ASN A 569 2.97 36.59 13.62
N GLU A 570 2.15 36.07 14.54
CA GLU A 570 2.60 35.52 15.83
C GLU A 570 3.19 34.12 15.67
N TYR A 571 2.62 33.29 14.78
CA TYR A 571 2.94 31.85 14.67
C TYR A 571 3.67 31.42 13.39
N ILE A 572 3.63 32.21 12.31
CA ILE A 572 4.24 31.88 11.01
C ILE A 572 5.33 32.89 10.65
N GLU A 573 6.36 32.45 9.93
CA GLU A 573 7.35 33.33 9.29
C GLU A 573 7.31 33.20 7.76
N ILE A 574 6.97 34.29 7.06
CA ILE A 574 7.00 34.33 5.59
C ILE A 574 7.51 35.68 5.06
N ASN A 575 8.71 35.64 4.46
CA ASN A 575 9.47 36.81 4.01
C ASN A 575 9.64 36.87 2.47
N ASN A 576 8.95 36.01 1.72
CA ASN A 576 9.01 35.96 0.24
C ASN A 576 8.15 37.08 -0.40
N ASP A 577 8.53 37.57 -1.58
CA ASP A 577 7.66 38.46 -2.38
C ASP A 577 6.68 37.63 -3.24
N SER A 578 5.44 37.53 -2.76
CA SER A 578 4.42 36.64 -3.30
C SER A 578 3.01 37.06 -2.86
N TYR A 579 1.98 36.57 -3.56
CA TYR A 579 0.61 36.76 -3.10
C TYR A 579 0.32 36.01 -1.78
N LEU A 580 0.97 34.86 -1.53
CA LEU A 580 0.82 34.08 -0.29
C LEU A 580 1.24 34.88 0.96
N SER A 581 2.42 35.52 0.93
CA SER A 581 2.87 36.39 2.02
C SER A 581 2.01 37.64 2.17
N THR A 582 1.42 38.13 1.08
CA THR A 582 0.47 39.24 1.13
C THR A 582 -0.86 38.85 1.79
N ILE A 583 -1.41 37.67 1.50
CA ILE A 583 -2.60 37.13 2.20
C ILE A 583 -2.32 36.99 3.70
N LEU A 584 -1.15 36.44 4.07
CA LEU A 584 -0.80 36.19 5.47
C LEU A 584 -0.48 37.47 6.26
N ASN A 585 0.06 38.50 5.61
CA ASN A 585 0.62 39.67 6.30
C ASN A 585 -0.18 40.98 6.13
N LYS A 586 -1.22 41.04 5.28
CA LYS A 586 -2.04 42.25 5.06
C LYS A 586 -3.53 41.99 5.28
N ASN A 587 -4.06 42.44 6.43
CA ASN A 587 -5.50 42.31 6.74
C ASN A 587 -6.40 42.97 5.68
N GLU A 588 -5.95 44.04 5.01
CA GLU A 588 -6.71 44.69 3.92
C GLU A 588 -7.12 43.73 2.80
N GLU A 589 -6.27 42.77 2.42
CA GLU A 589 -6.57 41.78 1.36
C GLU A 589 -7.62 40.77 1.84
N ILE A 590 -7.48 40.26 3.08
CA ILE A 590 -8.48 39.38 3.70
C ILE A 590 -9.82 40.12 3.81
N GLN A 591 -9.82 41.36 4.29
CA GLN A 591 -11.03 42.17 4.45
C GLN A 591 -11.67 42.51 3.10
N ASN A 592 -10.89 42.78 2.04
CA ASN A 592 -11.42 42.99 0.70
C ASN A 592 -12.11 41.73 0.15
N VAL A 593 -11.50 40.55 0.32
CA VAL A 593 -12.08 39.26 -0.08
C VAL A 593 -13.36 38.97 0.73
N MET A 594 -13.29 39.13 2.06
CA MET A 594 -14.43 38.90 2.96
C MET A 594 -15.58 39.87 2.70
N ASN A 595 -15.31 41.13 2.33
CA ASN A 595 -16.34 42.12 1.99
C ASN A 595 -16.90 41.95 0.57
N GLY A 596 -16.17 41.32 -0.35
CA GLY A 596 -16.71 40.90 -1.66
C GLY A 596 -17.78 39.81 -1.59
N GLN A 597 -17.83 39.04 -0.50
CA GLN A 597 -18.81 37.94 -0.35
C GLN A 597 -20.19 38.41 0.06
N LYS A 598 -21.21 37.89 -0.64
CA LYS A 598 -22.62 38.31 -0.53
C LYS A 598 -23.32 37.79 0.73
N ASN A 599 -23.02 36.55 1.17
CA ASN A 599 -23.71 35.90 2.27
C ASN A 599 -22.74 35.53 3.42
N LYS A 600 -23.29 35.37 4.63
CA LYS A 600 -22.50 34.97 5.83
C LYS A 600 -21.81 33.61 5.63
N CYS A 601 -22.52 32.63 5.07
CA CYS A 601 -21.98 31.29 4.82
C CYS A 601 -20.73 31.29 3.91
N ASP A 602 -20.69 32.18 2.91
CA ASP A 602 -19.55 32.25 1.99
C ASP A 602 -18.34 32.95 2.62
N LYS A 603 -18.56 33.87 3.56
CA LYS A 603 -17.51 34.42 4.43
C LYS A 603 -16.96 33.34 5.39
N GLU A 604 -17.84 32.54 5.99
CA GLU A 604 -17.46 31.44 6.90
C GLU A 604 -16.62 30.36 6.19
N LYS A 605 -16.94 30.03 4.92
CA LYS A 605 -16.11 29.10 4.12
C LYS A 605 -14.68 29.62 3.92
N ILE A 606 -14.52 30.88 3.51
CA ILE A 606 -13.21 31.49 3.25
C ILE A 606 -12.43 31.64 4.56
N GLN A 607 -13.10 32.02 5.65
CA GLN A 607 -12.53 32.04 7.00
C GLN A 607 -12.01 30.67 7.43
N ASN A 608 -12.78 29.60 7.21
CA ASN A 608 -12.32 28.23 7.50
C ASN A 608 -11.10 27.87 6.63
N LYS A 609 -11.16 28.05 5.31
CA LYS A 609 -10.00 27.81 4.42
C LYS A 609 -8.73 28.57 4.83
N LEU A 610 -8.86 29.80 5.33
CA LEU A 610 -7.74 30.59 5.86
C LEU A 610 -7.18 30.01 7.18
N ILE A 611 -8.05 29.49 8.06
CA ILE A 611 -7.65 28.82 9.30
C ILE A 611 -7.00 27.46 9.01
N ASP A 612 -7.57 26.66 8.11
CA ASP A 612 -7.04 25.36 7.69
C ASP A 612 -5.66 25.54 7.03
N MET A 613 -5.53 26.51 6.12
CA MET A 613 -4.23 26.89 5.53
C MET A 613 -3.24 27.36 6.61
N PHE A 614 -3.67 28.15 7.60
CA PHE A 614 -2.80 28.59 8.71
C PHE A 614 -2.29 27.41 9.55
N ILE A 615 -3.16 26.47 9.95
CA ILE A 615 -2.79 25.28 10.72
C ILE A 615 -1.81 24.42 9.91
N ARG A 616 -2.14 24.14 8.65
CA ARG A 616 -1.28 23.37 7.73
C ARG A 616 0.06 24.07 7.49
N LEU A 617 0.12 25.39 7.34
CA LEU A 617 1.37 26.14 7.13
C LEU A 617 2.27 26.20 8.37
N ASN A 618 1.71 26.23 9.58
CA ASN A 618 2.52 26.22 10.81
C ASN A 618 3.44 24.99 10.86
N LEU A 619 3.00 23.85 10.33
CA LEU A 619 3.80 22.62 10.25
C LEU A 619 5.10 22.76 9.42
N PHE A 620 5.20 23.74 8.51
CA PHE A 620 6.35 23.92 7.61
C PHE A 620 7.16 25.21 7.85
N ILE A 621 6.52 26.25 8.38
CA ILE A 621 7.09 27.60 8.56
C ILE A 621 6.69 28.23 9.90
N SER A 622 6.67 27.43 10.98
CA SER A 622 6.44 27.89 12.35
C SER A 622 7.53 28.84 12.84
N LYS A 623 7.09 30.05 13.23
CA LYS A 623 7.81 30.97 14.14
C LYS A 623 7.58 30.59 15.62
N LYS A 624 6.44 29.94 15.89
CA LYS A 624 6.02 29.40 17.18
C LYS A 624 5.26 28.11 16.88
N GLU A 625 5.73 26.97 17.38
CA GLU A 625 5.07 25.68 17.13
C GLU A 625 3.68 25.63 17.78
N LEU A 626 2.70 25.13 17.02
CA LEU A 626 1.44 24.61 17.56
C LEU A 626 1.62 23.15 17.97
N ASP A 627 0.83 22.69 18.95
CA ASP A 627 0.86 21.30 19.42
C ASP A 627 0.07 20.39 18.47
N LEU A 628 0.70 20.06 17.34
CA LEU A 628 0.16 19.27 16.22
C LEU A 628 0.76 17.86 16.11
N LYS A 629 1.77 17.53 16.94
CA LYS A 629 2.62 16.34 16.77
C LYS A 629 1.98 15.12 17.42
N ASP A 630 1.84 14.01 16.68
CA ASP A 630 1.30 12.76 17.22
C ASP A 630 2.26 12.15 18.27
N THR A 631 1.87 12.27 19.54
CA THR A 631 2.64 11.74 20.67
C THR A 631 2.71 10.22 20.70
N ILE A 632 1.77 9.49 20.09
CA ILE A 632 1.83 8.02 19.99
C ILE A 632 2.91 7.65 18.97
N TYR A 633 2.92 8.28 17.80
CA TYR A 633 3.95 8.11 16.78
C TYR A 633 5.35 8.47 17.29
N VAL A 634 5.53 9.64 17.91
CA VAL A 634 6.83 10.06 18.48
C VAL A 634 7.32 9.09 19.56
N ASN A 635 6.43 8.49 20.35
CA ASN A 635 6.81 7.45 21.31
C ASN A 635 7.12 6.10 20.62
N TYR A 636 6.39 5.72 19.56
CA TYR A 636 6.67 4.51 18.79
C TYR A 636 8.08 4.56 18.16
N MET A 637 8.43 5.64 17.46
CA MET A 637 9.74 5.77 16.78
C MET A 637 10.93 5.72 17.75
N LYS A 638 10.78 6.33 18.93
CA LYS A 638 11.75 6.19 20.04
C LYS A 638 11.88 4.75 20.51
N ASN A 639 10.76 4.03 20.67
CA ASN A 639 10.78 2.62 21.06
C ASN A 639 11.46 1.75 19.99
N VAL A 640 11.22 1.98 18.70
CA VAL A 640 11.87 1.25 17.59
C VAL A 640 13.39 1.49 17.59
N TYR A 641 13.85 2.73 17.75
CA TYR A 641 15.28 3.04 17.85
C TYR A 641 15.96 2.34 19.05
N TYR A 642 15.39 2.50 20.26
CA TYR A 642 15.96 1.86 21.45
C TYR A 642 15.88 0.32 21.42
N PHE A 643 14.90 -0.24 20.71
CA PHE A 643 14.78 -1.69 20.50
C PHE A 643 15.92 -2.22 19.63
N ASN A 644 16.16 -1.56 18.48
CA ASN A 644 17.21 -1.97 17.53
C ASN A 644 18.64 -1.67 18.02
N LYS A 645 18.82 -0.74 18.98
CA LYS A 645 20.08 -0.59 19.75
C LYS A 645 20.25 -1.59 20.90
N GLY A 646 19.16 -2.20 21.37
CA GLY A 646 19.16 -3.07 22.56
C GLY A 646 19.19 -2.31 23.90
N GLU A 647 18.77 -1.05 23.95
CA GLU A 647 18.85 -0.16 25.13
C GLU A 647 17.82 -0.51 26.23
N LYS A 648 18.16 -1.54 27.01
CA LYS A 648 17.30 -2.17 28.05
C LYS A 648 16.69 -1.20 29.07
N LYS A 649 17.34 -0.05 29.36
CA LYS A 649 16.81 0.98 30.26
C LYS A 649 15.59 1.69 29.67
N ASN A 650 15.70 2.14 28.42
CA ASN A 650 14.71 2.98 27.77
C ASN A 650 13.46 2.17 27.34
N LEU A 651 13.65 0.88 27.05
CA LEU A 651 12.57 -0.08 26.75
C LEU A 651 11.68 -0.45 27.95
N SER A 652 12.05 -0.08 29.19
CA SER A 652 11.29 -0.44 30.40
C SER A 652 9.84 0.08 30.38
N SER A 653 9.64 1.28 29.84
CA SER A 653 8.32 1.91 29.69
C SER A 653 7.44 1.17 28.68
N LEU A 654 8.00 0.80 27.51
CA LEU A 654 7.35 0.00 26.48
C LEU A 654 6.85 -1.34 27.03
N TYR A 655 7.74 -2.12 27.62
CA TYR A 655 7.41 -3.44 28.17
C TYR A 655 6.36 -3.36 29.28
N LYS A 656 6.35 -2.29 30.09
CA LYS A 656 5.28 -2.02 31.07
C LYS A 656 3.95 -1.68 30.39
N ASN A 657 3.95 -0.74 29.44
CA ASN A 657 2.75 -0.28 28.75
C ASN A 657 2.04 -1.42 27.98
N VAL A 658 2.80 -2.25 27.26
CA VAL A 658 2.26 -3.40 26.52
C VAL A 658 1.75 -4.49 27.47
N LYS A 659 2.41 -4.72 28.62
CA LYS A 659 1.89 -5.61 29.67
C LYS A 659 0.55 -5.10 30.23
N GLU A 660 0.46 -3.81 30.55
CA GLU A 660 -0.77 -3.19 31.08
C GLU A 660 -1.92 -3.27 30.07
N ALA A 661 -1.66 -2.95 28.80
CA ALA A 661 -2.63 -3.11 27.71
C ALA A 661 -3.07 -4.58 27.52
N SER A 662 -2.14 -5.53 27.63
CA SER A 662 -2.43 -6.97 27.55
C SER A 662 -3.38 -7.43 28.66
N TYR A 663 -3.22 -6.93 29.88
CA TYR A 663 -4.08 -7.28 31.01
C TYR A 663 -5.49 -6.65 30.84
N ARG A 664 -5.55 -5.40 30.33
CA ARG A 664 -6.80 -4.66 30.04
C ARG A 664 -7.53 -5.09 28.76
N TRP A 665 -6.94 -5.95 27.92
CA TRP A 665 -7.48 -6.38 26.62
C TRP A 665 -8.91 -6.98 26.66
N ASN A 666 -9.27 -7.57 27.80
CA ASN A 666 -10.61 -8.14 28.04
C ASN A 666 -11.49 -7.25 28.96
N GLY A 667 -11.11 -5.99 29.14
CA GLY A 667 -11.64 -5.08 30.15
C GLY A 667 -10.72 -4.97 31.37
N ASP A 668 -11.01 -4.03 32.26
CA ASP A 668 -10.19 -3.68 33.42
C ASP A 668 -10.21 -4.73 34.55
N SER A 669 -9.06 -4.95 35.20
CA SER A 669 -8.79 -6.03 36.17
C SER A 669 -8.01 -5.54 37.40
N GLU A 670 -8.02 -6.31 38.49
CA GLU A 670 -7.22 -5.99 39.67
C GLU A 670 -5.73 -6.22 39.39
N ASP A 671 -4.84 -5.50 40.09
CA ASP A 671 -3.39 -5.62 39.90
C ASP A 671 -2.90 -7.07 40.01
N GLY A 672 -2.11 -7.50 39.01
CA GLY A 672 -1.64 -8.89 38.90
C GLY A 672 -2.67 -9.88 38.36
N THR A 673 -3.88 -9.45 37.99
CA THR A 673 -4.92 -10.31 37.40
C THR A 673 -5.26 -9.95 35.95
N ILE A 674 -5.68 -10.94 35.16
CA ILE A 674 -6.13 -10.77 33.76
C ILE A 674 -7.54 -11.37 33.57
N ASN A 675 -8.40 -10.69 32.80
CA ASN A 675 -9.79 -11.09 32.57
C ASN A 675 -9.94 -12.17 31.48
N LEU A 676 -10.84 -13.13 31.72
CA LEU A 676 -11.10 -14.29 30.85
C LEU A 676 -12.30 -14.09 29.91
N SER A 677 -12.21 -14.65 28.71
CA SER A 677 -13.18 -14.46 27.61
C SER A 677 -14.41 -15.38 27.69
N ILE A 678 -15.28 -15.18 28.68
CA ILE A 678 -16.50 -16.02 28.89
C ILE A 678 -17.71 -15.66 28.01
N GLY A 679 -17.48 -15.12 26.80
CA GLY A 679 -18.54 -14.79 25.84
C GLY A 679 -19.59 -13.80 26.37
N ARG A 680 -20.87 -14.02 26.03
CA ARG A 680 -21.99 -13.13 26.42
C ARG A 680 -22.11 -12.95 27.95
N ASN A 681 -21.67 -13.93 28.74
CA ASN A 681 -21.74 -13.88 30.19
C ASN A 681 -20.81 -12.82 30.81
N GLN A 682 -19.83 -12.27 30.06
CA GLN A 682 -18.97 -11.16 30.50
C GLN A 682 -19.73 -9.88 30.89
N ILE A 683 -20.99 -9.72 30.47
CA ILE A 683 -21.84 -8.60 30.87
C ILE A 683 -22.25 -8.72 32.34
N ARG A 684 -22.46 -9.96 32.81
CA ARG A 684 -22.99 -10.29 34.14
C ARG A 684 -21.91 -10.71 35.13
N TYR A 685 -20.95 -11.51 34.67
CA TYR A 685 -19.86 -12.05 35.47
C TYR A 685 -18.52 -11.67 34.87
N LYS A 686 -17.61 -11.14 35.69
CA LYS A 686 -16.21 -10.95 35.33
C LYS A 686 -15.40 -12.09 35.95
N MET A 687 -14.84 -12.96 35.12
CA MET A 687 -13.87 -13.96 35.56
C MET A 687 -12.45 -13.46 35.32
N SER A 688 -11.56 -13.59 36.30
CA SER A 688 -10.14 -13.28 36.18
C SER A 688 -9.26 -14.33 36.87
N GLN A 689 -8.01 -14.41 36.46
CA GLN A 689 -6.97 -15.26 37.05
C GLN A 689 -5.80 -14.39 37.52
N ARG A 690 -4.96 -14.89 38.43
CA ARG A 690 -3.61 -14.33 38.57
C ARG A 690 -2.72 -14.68 37.39
N LEU A 691 -1.84 -13.75 37.02
CA LEU A 691 -0.84 -13.92 35.97
C LEU A 691 0.39 -13.07 36.31
N ASN A 692 1.56 -13.70 36.42
CA ASN A 692 2.84 -13.03 36.63
C ASN A 692 3.78 -13.29 35.45
N ILE A 693 3.79 -12.35 34.49
CA ILE A 693 4.78 -12.30 33.41
C ILE A 693 5.83 -11.21 33.65
N LYS A 694 7.09 -11.52 33.31
CA LYS A 694 8.22 -10.57 33.25
C LYS A 694 8.72 -10.42 31.81
N PRO A 695 9.34 -9.29 31.45
CA PRO A 695 10.04 -9.16 30.17
C PRO A 695 11.13 -10.22 30.01
N ASP A 696 11.32 -10.69 28.77
CA ASP A 696 12.48 -11.44 28.35
C ASP A 696 13.25 -10.60 27.32
N LEU A 697 14.55 -10.40 27.55
CA LEU A 697 15.39 -9.46 26.80
C LEU A 697 16.55 -10.18 26.10
N SER A 698 16.32 -11.46 25.77
CA SER A 698 17.26 -12.40 25.15
C SER A 698 17.40 -12.21 23.64
N ASN A 699 16.40 -11.62 22.98
CA ASN A 699 16.41 -11.33 21.54
C ASN A 699 17.04 -9.98 21.16
N LEU A 700 17.38 -9.14 22.14
CA LEU A 700 17.98 -7.82 21.87
C LEU A 700 19.44 -7.96 21.43
N LYS A 701 19.69 -7.75 20.13
CA LYS A 701 21.02 -7.50 19.58
C LYS A 701 21.50 -6.11 20.07
N ILE A 702 22.79 -5.98 20.39
CA ILE A 702 23.41 -4.68 20.72
C ILE A 702 23.90 -4.05 19.42
N ASN A 703 23.65 -2.75 19.23
CA ASN A 703 24.17 -2.00 18.10
C ASN A 703 24.66 -0.62 18.56
N ASP A 704 25.98 -0.39 18.45
CA ASP A 704 26.64 0.84 18.91
C ASP A 704 26.61 1.98 17.87
N SER A 705 26.04 1.76 16.68
CA SER A 705 25.92 2.81 15.66
C SER A 705 24.94 3.92 16.11
N ASN A 706 25.33 5.19 15.92
CA ASN A 706 24.50 6.33 16.32
C ASN A 706 23.28 6.53 15.41
N GLU A 707 23.39 6.15 14.14
CA GLU A 707 22.33 6.27 13.15
C GLU A 707 22.06 4.90 12.53
N LEU A 708 20.80 4.45 12.62
CA LEU A 708 20.36 3.15 12.14
C LEU A 708 19.82 3.28 10.71
N PHE A 709 20.57 2.75 9.74
CA PHE A 709 20.13 2.62 8.34
C PHE A 709 19.46 1.26 8.06
N LYS A 710 19.84 0.22 8.82
CA LYS A 710 19.29 -1.14 8.75
C LYS A 710 18.68 -1.47 10.12
N PHE A 711 17.34 -1.57 10.20
CA PHE A 711 16.60 -1.81 11.44
C PHE A 711 15.26 -2.52 11.17
N ASN A 712 14.72 -3.23 12.16
CA ASN A 712 13.36 -3.80 12.09
C ASN A 712 12.35 -2.71 12.53
N PRO A 713 11.36 -2.35 11.70
CA PRO A 713 10.36 -1.34 12.06
C PRO A 713 9.34 -1.81 13.10
N ASN A 714 9.22 -3.13 13.33
CA ASN A 714 8.28 -3.74 14.28
C ASN A 714 8.98 -4.14 15.60
N LEU A 715 8.24 -4.03 16.70
CA LEU A 715 8.71 -4.27 18.05
C LEU A 715 8.45 -5.72 18.48
N ASN A 716 9.46 -6.58 18.32
CA ASN A 716 9.42 -8.00 18.71
C ASN A 716 9.63 -8.16 20.22
N LEU A 717 8.55 -8.08 21.00
CA LEU A 717 8.60 -8.13 22.47
C LEU A 717 8.37 -9.54 23.00
N ILE A 718 9.20 -9.99 23.94
CA ILE A 718 9.09 -11.33 24.53
C ILE A 718 8.74 -11.24 26.03
N TYR A 719 7.80 -12.05 26.48
CA TYR A 719 7.37 -12.15 27.88
C TYR A 719 7.45 -13.59 28.38
N LYS A 720 7.91 -13.77 29.62
CA LYS A 720 8.06 -15.08 30.27
C LYS A 720 7.27 -15.21 31.56
N SER A 721 6.74 -16.41 31.81
CA SER A 721 6.12 -16.78 33.09
C SER A 721 7.18 -16.90 34.18
N GLU A 722 6.90 -16.37 35.37
CA GLU A 722 7.74 -16.59 36.55
C GLU A 722 7.63 -18.03 37.10
N GLU A 723 6.49 -18.69 36.88
CA GLU A 723 6.18 -20.01 37.45
C GLU A 723 6.49 -21.17 36.49
N GLN A 724 6.27 -20.96 35.18
CA GLN A 724 6.45 -22.02 34.16
C GLN A 724 7.73 -21.90 33.32
N GLY A 725 8.49 -20.80 33.43
CA GLY A 725 9.72 -20.55 32.66
C GLY A 725 9.56 -20.37 31.14
N LYS A 726 8.39 -20.65 30.58
CA LYS A 726 8.07 -20.49 29.15
C LYS A 726 7.99 -19.01 28.75
N SER A 727 8.57 -18.69 27.59
CA SER A 727 8.52 -17.38 26.94
C SER A 727 7.60 -17.40 25.72
N TYR A 728 6.85 -16.31 25.48
CA TYR A 728 6.11 -16.06 24.24
C TYR A 728 6.47 -14.68 23.69
N GLY A 729 6.71 -14.61 22.37
CA GLY A 729 6.90 -13.37 21.63
C GLY A 729 5.59 -12.82 21.05
N ILE A 730 5.59 -11.51 20.80
CA ILE A 730 4.62 -10.80 19.97
C ILE A 730 5.36 -9.78 19.12
N ASP A 731 5.02 -9.74 17.83
CA ASP A 731 5.46 -8.67 16.93
C ASP A 731 4.44 -7.52 16.95
N ILE A 732 4.91 -6.28 17.06
CA ILE A 732 4.05 -5.10 17.27
C ILE A 732 4.45 -4.01 16.27
N ASP A 733 3.58 -3.78 15.29
CA ASP A 733 3.64 -2.62 14.40
C ASP A 733 3.03 -1.36 15.04
N PHE A 734 3.06 -0.23 14.32
CA PHE A 734 2.48 1.03 14.81
C PHE A 734 0.98 0.93 15.12
N ASN A 735 0.19 0.25 14.27
CA ASN A 735 -1.27 0.24 14.40
C ASN A 735 -1.73 -0.62 15.59
N LEU A 736 -1.04 -1.74 15.85
CA LEU A 736 -1.22 -2.51 17.07
C LEU A 736 -0.71 -1.72 18.29
N TYR A 737 0.40 -0.99 18.19
CA TYR A 737 0.87 -0.13 19.27
C TYR A 737 -0.13 0.99 19.64
N GLU A 738 -0.70 1.67 18.65
CA GLU A 738 -1.73 2.70 18.84
C GLU A 738 -2.97 2.13 19.53
N LEU A 739 -3.46 0.97 19.06
CA LEU A 739 -4.55 0.26 19.72
C LEU A 739 -4.18 -0.10 21.16
N LEU A 740 -2.98 -0.61 21.43
CA LEU A 740 -2.54 -0.98 22.78
C LEU A 740 -2.43 0.25 23.70
N MET A 741 -1.99 1.41 23.20
CA MET A 741 -1.98 2.65 24.00
C MET A 741 -3.41 3.13 24.29
N ARG A 742 -4.34 3.00 23.33
CA ARG A 742 -5.77 3.26 23.55
C ARG A 742 -6.38 2.30 24.56
N VAL A 743 -6.03 1.00 24.51
CA VAL A 743 -6.51 -0.03 25.46
C VAL A 743 -5.98 0.21 26.86
N LYS A 744 -4.70 0.58 27.00
CA LYS A 744 -4.13 1.06 28.26
C LYS A 744 -4.97 2.23 28.79
N ASN A 745 -5.31 3.20 27.94
CA ASN A 745 -6.10 4.38 28.30
C ASN A 745 -7.63 4.11 28.45
N GLY A 746 -8.05 2.84 28.52
CA GLY A 746 -9.42 2.44 28.86
C GLY A 746 -10.31 2.05 27.67
N TYR A 747 -9.82 2.09 26.43
CA TYR A 747 -10.55 1.57 25.28
C TYR A 747 -10.72 0.04 25.40
N ARG A 748 -11.91 -0.49 25.08
CA ARG A 748 -12.16 -1.93 25.05
C ARG A 748 -12.21 -2.42 23.60
N PRO A 749 -11.34 -3.36 23.18
CA PRO A 749 -11.31 -3.84 21.79
C PRO A 749 -12.66 -4.43 21.37
N ASN A 750 -13.16 -3.98 20.23
CA ASN A 750 -14.39 -4.46 19.62
C ASN A 750 -14.13 -5.75 18.80
N LYS A 751 -15.16 -6.28 18.12
CA LYS A 751 -15.03 -7.52 17.33
C LYS A 751 -14.06 -7.38 16.15
N ASN A 752 -14.08 -6.23 15.47
CA ASN A 752 -13.24 -5.97 14.29
C ASN A 752 -11.79 -5.80 14.72
N ASP A 753 -11.51 -5.12 15.84
CA ASP A 753 -10.14 -5.03 16.39
C ASP A 753 -9.57 -6.43 16.68
N LYS A 754 -10.37 -7.30 17.29
CA LYS A 754 -9.96 -8.68 17.60
C LYS A 754 -9.84 -9.58 16.36
N TYR A 755 -10.45 -9.20 15.23
CA TYR A 755 -10.29 -9.85 13.94
C TYR A 755 -9.06 -9.31 13.18
N ASN A 756 -8.81 -8.00 13.22
CA ASN A 756 -7.64 -7.38 12.58
C ASN A 756 -6.34 -7.79 13.27
N TYR A 757 -6.37 -8.02 14.58
CA TYR A 757 -5.18 -8.39 15.39
C TYR A 757 -5.26 -9.82 15.95
N ILE A 758 -5.61 -10.80 15.11
CA ILE A 758 -5.65 -12.23 15.48
C ILE A 758 -4.36 -12.70 16.14
N ASN A 759 -3.18 -12.30 15.63
CA ASN A 759 -1.87 -12.66 16.21
C ASN A 759 -1.74 -12.18 17.68
N PHE A 760 -2.29 -11.00 18.00
CA PHE A 760 -2.34 -10.51 19.38
C PHE A 760 -3.35 -11.29 20.24
N VAL A 761 -4.51 -11.65 19.68
CA VAL A 761 -5.49 -12.51 20.37
C VAL A 761 -4.90 -13.89 20.67
N GLU A 762 -4.13 -14.48 19.74
CA GLU A 762 -3.38 -15.70 19.99
C GLU A 762 -2.33 -15.53 21.09
N PHE A 763 -1.55 -14.46 21.06
CA PHE A 763 -0.57 -14.14 22.10
C PHE A 763 -1.22 -14.03 23.49
N ILE A 764 -2.36 -13.33 23.60
CA ILE A 764 -3.15 -13.27 24.84
C ILE A 764 -3.64 -14.66 25.26
N ASN A 765 -4.13 -15.49 24.33
CA ASN A 765 -4.57 -16.86 24.63
C ASN A 765 -3.41 -17.78 25.07
N LYS A 766 -2.21 -17.60 24.47
CA LYS A 766 -0.97 -18.31 24.84
C LYS A 766 -0.52 -17.88 26.25
N ILE A 767 -0.54 -16.58 26.55
CA ILE A 767 -0.20 -16.03 27.87
C ILE A 767 -1.24 -16.37 28.95
N GLN A 768 -2.54 -16.45 28.64
CA GLN A 768 -3.55 -16.85 29.64
C GLN A 768 -3.31 -18.28 30.17
N LYS A 769 -2.81 -19.19 29.32
CA LYS A 769 -2.40 -20.55 29.73
C LYS A 769 -1.16 -20.60 30.65
N LEU A 770 -0.46 -19.47 30.85
CA LEU A 770 0.67 -19.36 31.79
C LEU A 770 0.25 -18.94 33.20
N GLY A 771 -1.02 -18.60 33.44
CA GLY A 771 -1.55 -18.22 34.75
C GLY A 771 -2.48 -19.28 35.34
N ASN A 772 -3.08 -18.94 36.48
CA ASN A 772 -3.45 -19.95 37.49
C ASN A 772 -4.83 -20.58 37.30
N GLN A 773 -5.32 -20.76 36.06
CA GLN A 773 -6.67 -21.29 35.75
C GLN A 773 -6.97 -22.61 36.48
N ASN A 774 -5.98 -23.50 36.58
CA ASN A 774 -6.11 -24.82 37.18
C ASN A 774 -6.05 -24.79 38.72
N LYS A 775 -5.77 -23.63 39.34
CA LYS A 775 -5.52 -23.48 40.80
C LYS A 775 -6.38 -22.41 41.46
N GLU A 776 -6.49 -21.21 40.88
CA GLU A 776 -7.33 -20.12 41.40
C GLU A 776 -7.97 -19.25 40.31
N ILE A 777 -9.30 -19.08 40.41
CA ILE A 777 -10.11 -18.19 39.57
C ILE A 777 -10.92 -17.25 40.46
N TYR A 778 -10.97 -15.98 40.09
CA TYR A 778 -11.77 -14.94 40.73
C TYR A 778 -13.00 -14.65 39.88
N ILE A 779 -14.16 -14.45 40.52
CA ILE A 779 -15.43 -14.20 39.86
C ILE A 779 -16.11 -13.01 40.54
N GLU A 780 -16.30 -11.90 39.82
CA GLU A 780 -17.06 -10.72 40.28
C GLU A 780 -18.45 -10.74 39.60
N ASP A 781 -19.53 -10.77 40.40
CA ASP A 781 -20.90 -10.59 39.90
C ASP A 781 -21.24 -9.08 39.82
N ARG A 782 -21.75 -8.66 38.67
CA ARG A 782 -22.11 -7.28 38.31
C ARG A 782 -23.63 -7.05 38.22
N SER A 783 -24.43 -8.03 38.64
CA SER A 783 -25.91 -8.02 38.55
C SER A 783 -26.61 -7.10 39.55
N GLY A 784 -25.92 -6.57 40.56
CA GLY A 784 -26.54 -5.92 41.71
C GLY A 784 -25.75 -4.75 42.28
N SER A 785 -26.34 -4.06 43.27
CA SER A 785 -25.80 -2.85 43.90
C SER A 785 -24.59 -3.07 44.83
N LYS A 786 -24.03 -4.29 44.84
CA LYS A 786 -22.77 -4.65 45.48
C LYS A 786 -22.01 -5.61 44.56
N ASN A 787 -20.75 -5.30 44.24
CA ASN A 787 -19.84 -6.21 43.54
C ASN A 787 -19.44 -7.35 44.49
N LEU A 788 -20.18 -8.46 44.47
CA LEU A 788 -19.82 -9.67 45.22
C LEU A 788 -18.64 -10.37 44.53
N LYS A 789 -17.59 -10.68 45.28
CA LYS A 789 -16.37 -11.30 44.76
C LYS A 789 -16.20 -12.70 45.35
N TYR A 790 -16.13 -13.68 44.46
CA TYR A 790 -15.90 -15.07 44.78
C TYR A 790 -14.49 -15.47 44.36
N LYS A 791 -13.80 -16.25 45.18
CA LYS A 791 -12.57 -16.94 44.79
C LYS A 791 -12.85 -18.44 44.76
N LEU A 792 -12.71 -19.04 43.59
CA LEU A 792 -12.66 -20.48 43.40
C LEU A 792 -11.21 -20.94 43.49
N VAL A 793 -10.94 -21.95 44.31
CA VAL A 793 -9.62 -22.60 44.43
C VAL A 793 -9.81 -24.10 44.20
N TYR A 794 -8.93 -24.72 43.42
CA TYR A 794 -8.83 -26.18 43.36
C TYR A 794 -7.81 -26.66 44.39
N ASP A 795 -8.19 -27.64 45.20
CA ASP A 795 -7.34 -28.20 46.25
C ASP A 795 -6.74 -29.53 45.78
N GLU A 796 -5.46 -29.50 45.38
CA GLU A 796 -4.74 -30.65 44.83
C GLU A 796 -4.56 -31.80 45.85
N ASP A 797 -4.62 -31.54 47.16
CA ASP A 797 -4.51 -32.56 48.21
C ASP A 797 -5.83 -33.32 48.48
N PHE A 798 -6.96 -32.77 48.03
CA PHE A 798 -8.32 -33.29 48.29
C PHE A 798 -9.16 -33.52 47.03
N GLU A 799 -8.65 -33.16 45.85
CA GLU A 799 -9.35 -33.15 44.55
C GLU A 799 -10.66 -32.32 44.51
N GLU A 800 -10.85 -31.40 45.47
CA GLU A 800 -12.09 -30.63 45.66
C GLU A 800 -11.98 -29.14 45.28
N PHE A 801 -13.10 -28.56 44.84
CA PHE A 801 -13.23 -27.13 44.54
C PHE A 801 -13.78 -26.35 45.74
N LYS A 802 -12.96 -25.45 46.30
CA LYS A 802 -13.30 -24.62 47.47
C LYS A 802 -13.68 -23.20 47.03
N PHE A 803 -14.89 -22.78 47.38
CA PHE A 803 -15.41 -21.43 47.13
C PHE A 803 -15.27 -20.56 48.37
N TYR A 804 -14.62 -19.40 48.22
CA TYR A 804 -14.50 -18.35 49.22
C TYR A 804 -15.27 -17.11 48.76
N ILE A 805 -15.87 -16.37 49.70
CA ILE A 805 -16.60 -15.13 49.45
C ILE A 805 -15.84 -13.98 50.14
N ASN A 806 -15.59 -12.90 49.40
CA ASN A 806 -15.03 -11.63 49.87
C ASN A 806 -16.07 -10.50 49.78
#